data_AF-A0A669CCD4-F1
#
_entry.id   AF-A0A669CCD4-F1
#
_cell.length_a   1.000
_cell.length_b   1.000
_cell.length_c   1.000
_cell.angle_alpha   90.00
_cell.angle_beta   90.00
_cell.angle_gamma   90.00
#
_symmetry.space_group_name_H-M   'P 1'
#
loop_
_entity.id
_entity.type
_entity.pdbx_description
1 polymer ?
#
loop_
_entity_poly.entity_id
_entity_poly.type
_entity_poly.pdbx_seq_one_letter_code
_entity_poly.pdbx_strand_id
1 'polypeptide(L)'
;ERLQELVRMFKERTEKAKEKLIDPDSSDEDTPPQPPAAQLAPGAQPPDEKETQAGPSGGGGVESGTEEEHPGRCCKVKTPWWIRACVRFRFPASIDPFTNLMYVLWMFLVSLAWNWNVWFIPVRWAFPYQTPDNIYYWLLTDYLCDLIYILDIAVFQPRLQFVRGGDIVCDTKEMRKNYMKTKRFKFDVASLVPLELFYFKTGINPLLRLPRLLKINSFFEFNDRLEAILTKAYIYRVIRTTTYLLYCLHFNACLYYWTSDFIGLGLTQWVYNGEGNSYIRCYYFAVKTLITIGGLPDPTTLSEIIFQLINYFIGVFAFSIMIGQMRDVVGAATASQTYYRSCMDSTIKYMSSYRIPRDVQNRVKTWYNYTWQSQGMLDEQELLNQLPDKMRLDIAIDVNYSIVSKVPLFQGCDRQMIFDMLKSLRSVVYLPGDYVCKKGEVGREMYIIKAGEVQVVGGPDGKTVFVTLRAGSVFGEISLLAVGGGNRRTANVIAHGFANLFILDKKDLNEILVHYPESKKLLRKKKPESKEEAKEPPQVPAAPVRAETPKLLKAALEMTERSSGLKGALAKVKEKTNKSTNPAMDTPSPMSAGSPTFRSASRCRYSAMPQSPSVCHSDTVTKEPIGDDEGNGKRKEKKS
;
A
#
# COMPACT_ATOMS: atom_id res chain seq x y z
N GLU A 1 41.64 -10.74 7.75
CA GLU A 1 41.78 -12.22 7.81
C GLU A 1 40.42 -12.91 7.92
N ARG A 2 39.87 -13.21 9.12
CA ARG A 2 38.59 -13.97 9.25
C ARG A 2 37.43 -13.51 8.37
N LEU A 3 37.24 -12.19 8.18
CA LEU A 3 36.20 -11.66 7.30
C LEU A 3 36.47 -11.94 5.80
N GLN A 4 37.73 -11.91 5.37
CA GLN A 4 38.14 -12.23 3.99
C GLN A 4 38.01 -13.74 3.73
N GLU A 5 38.27 -14.58 4.73
CA GLU A 5 38.06 -16.02 4.66
C GLU A 5 36.58 -16.40 4.55
N LEU A 6 35.71 -15.72 5.31
CA LEU A 6 34.25 -15.83 5.16
C LEU A 6 33.79 -15.41 3.76
N VAL A 7 34.29 -14.29 3.22
CA VAL A 7 33.96 -13.84 1.85
C VAL A 7 34.46 -14.84 0.80
N ARG A 8 35.65 -15.44 0.98
CA ARG A 8 36.16 -16.51 0.09
C ARG A 8 35.24 -17.73 0.11
N MET A 9 34.86 -18.23 1.28
CA MET A 9 33.95 -19.38 1.40
C MET A 9 32.56 -19.10 0.81
N PHE A 10 32.02 -17.88 0.96
CA PHE A 10 30.77 -17.51 0.31
C PHE A 10 30.89 -17.48 -1.21
N LYS A 11 32.01 -16.99 -1.75
CA LYS A 11 32.28 -16.98 -3.19
C LYS A 11 32.40 -18.40 -3.76
N GLU A 12 33.15 -19.28 -3.10
CA GLU A 12 33.28 -20.70 -3.50
C GLU A 12 31.94 -21.44 -3.47
N ARG A 13 31.10 -21.22 -2.45
CA ARG A 13 29.74 -21.79 -2.42
C ARG A 13 28.85 -21.26 -3.54
N THR A 14 29.00 -20.00 -3.91
CA THR A 14 28.20 -19.37 -4.99
C THR A 14 28.62 -19.89 -6.36
N GLU A 15 29.91 -20.07 -6.62
CA GLU A 15 30.39 -20.69 -7.87
C GLU A 15 29.99 -22.18 -7.93
N LYS A 16 30.16 -22.98 -6.85
CA LYS A 16 29.68 -24.38 -6.83
C LYS A 16 28.16 -24.52 -7.06
N ALA A 17 27.35 -23.60 -6.51
CA ALA A 17 25.91 -23.58 -6.76
C ALA A 17 25.58 -23.20 -8.21
N LYS A 18 26.41 -22.37 -8.85
CA LYS A 18 26.28 -21.95 -10.25
C LYS A 18 26.73 -23.04 -11.22
N GLU A 19 27.79 -23.79 -10.91
CA GLU A 19 28.21 -24.99 -11.66
C GLU A 19 27.12 -26.08 -11.64
N LYS A 20 26.53 -26.36 -10.46
CA LYS A 20 25.38 -27.29 -10.34
C LYS A 20 24.11 -26.85 -11.08
N LEU A 21 24.01 -25.61 -11.53
CA LEU A 21 22.91 -25.11 -12.37
C LEU A 21 23.23 -25.14 -13.87
N ILE A 22 24.49 -25.40 -14.24
CA ILE A 22 24.98 -25.43 -15.62
C ILE A 22 25.10 -26.87 -16.13
N ASP A 23 25.46 -27.81 -15.26
CA ASP A 23 25.51 -29.24 -15.55
C ASP A 23 24.97 -30.06 -14.37
N PRO A 24 23.75 -30.64 -14.45
CA PRO A 24 23.12 -31.34 -13.33
C PRO A 24 23.59 -32.79 -13.14
N ASP A 25 24.44 -33.33 -14.03
CA ASP A 25 24.71 -34.78 -14.15
C ASP A 25 26.19 -35.18 -13.93
N SER A 26 27.02 -34.30 -13.35
CA SER A 26 28.44 -34.59 -13.06
C SER A 26 28.79 -34.65 -11.56
N SER A 27 29.27 -35.84 -11.16
CA SER A 27 29.89 -36.21 -9.87
C SER A 27 29.01 -36.22 -8.60
N ASP A 28 28.43 -37.40 -8.33
CA ASP A 28 28.42 -37.97 -6.98
C ASP A 28 29.85 -38.19 -6.47
N GLU A 29 30.07 -37.91 -5.18
CA GLU A 29 30.95 -38.58 -4.20
C GLU A 29 30.94 -37.72 -2.91
N ASP A 30 31.25 -38.33 -1.76
CA ASP A 30 31.30 -37.73 -0.39
C ASP A 30 29.98 -37.21 0.23
N THR A 31 29.28 -38.12 0.95
CA THR A 31 28.39 -37.76 2.07
C THR A 31 28.58 -38.76 3.23
N PRO A 32 28.89 -38.32 4.47
CA PRO A 32 29.07 -39.21 5.62
C PRO A 32 27.74 -39.74 6.20
N PRO A 33 27.75 -40.89 6.90
CA PRO A 33 26.56 -41.74 7.08
C PRO A 33 25.56 -41.30 8.17
N GLN A 34 24.28 -41.61 7.95
CA GLN A 34 23.22 -41.59 8.96
C GLN A 34 23.01 -42.98 9.62
N PRO A 35 22.52 -43.04 10.87
CA PRO A 35 22.27 -44.29 11.60
C PRO A 35 21.02 -45.05 11.09
N PRO A 36 20.89 -46.37 11.36
CA PRO A 36 20.04 -47.28 10.59
C PRO A 36 18.55 -47.23 10.95
N ALA A 37 17.71 -47.42 9.92
CA ALA A 37 16.27 -47.66 10.04
C ALA A 37 15.96 -49.14 10.32
N ALA A 38 14.90 -49.39 11.08
CA ALA A 38 14.43 -50.75 11.40
C ALA A 38 13.72 -51.42 10.22
N GLN A 39 13.84 -52.75 10.15
CA GLN A 39 13.33 -53.59 9.07
C GLN A 39 11.79 -53.76 9.11
N LEU A 40 11.18 -53.90 7.93
CA LEU A 40 9.83 -54.43 7.76
C LEU A 40 9.87 -55.59 6.75
N ALA A 41 9.21 -56.70 7.09
CA ALA A 41 9.12 -57.90 6.27
C ALA A 41 7.86 -57.89 5.36
N PRO A 42 7.83 -58.65 4.25
CA PRO A 42 6.80 -58.52 3.22
C PRO A 42 5.65 -59.54 3.32
N GLY A 43 4.50 -59.22 2.69
CA GLY A 43 3.61 -60.25 2.13
C GLY A 43 2.10 -60.02 2.28
N ALA A 44 1.44 -59.62 1.17
CA ALA A 44 0.13 -60.13 0.72
C ALA A 44 -0.21 -59.54 -0.67
N GLN A 45 -0.64 -60.37 -1.62
CA GLN A 45 -1.06 -59.97 -2.99
C GLN A 45 -2.60 -59.83 -3.09
N PRO A 46 -3.12 -59.07 -4.07
CA PRO A 46 -4.56 -58.97 -4.36
C PRO A 46 -5.02 -59.97 -5.43
N PRO A 47 -6.32 -60.34 -5.39
CA PRO A 47 -7.17 -60.46 -6.58
C PRO A 47 -8.61 -59.91 -6.28
N ASP A 48 -9.51 -59.56 -7.21
CA ASP A 48 -9.47 -59.36 -8.68
C ASP A 48 -10.75 -58.59 -9.14
N GLU A 49 -10.91 -58.43 -10.46
CA GLU A 49 -12.17 -58.24 -11.22
C GLU A 49 -12.77 -56.83 -11.52
N LYS A 50 -12.41 -56.36 -12.73
CA LYS A 50 -13.28 -56.05 -13.90
C LYS A 50 -14.16 -54.79 -13.97
N GLU A 51 -13.87 -54.02 -15.02
CA GLU A 51 -14.75 -53.04 -15.68
C GLU A 51 -15.83 -53.72 -16.56
N THR A 52 -16.99 -53.07 -16.77
CA THR A 52 -17.52 -52.80 -18.13
C THR A 52 -18.53 -51.63 -18.14
N GLN A 53 -19.02 -51.25 -19.33
CA GLN A 53 -19.49 -49.91 -19.71
C GLN A 53 -21.02 -49.75 -19.84
N ALA A 54 -21.42 -48.49 -20.12
CA ALA A 54 -22.57 -48.03 -20.91
C ALA A 54 -23.92 -47.71 -20.21
N GLY A 55 -24.50 -46.56 -20.58
CA GLY A 55 -25.93 -46.24 -20.47
C GLY A 55 -26.58 -46.24 -21.87
N PRO A 56 -27.62 -45.44 -22.18
CA PRO A 56 -28.47 -44.59 -21.32
C PRO A 56 -30.00 -44.77 -21.60
N SER A 57 -30.83 -43.83 -21.08
CA SER A 57 -32.20 -43.45 -21.52
C SER A 57 -33.44 -44.23 -21.02
N GLY A 58 -34.59 -43.52 -20.90
CA GLY A 58 -35.92 -44.09 -21.23
C GLY A 58 -37.02 -44.17 -20.15
N GLY A 59 -37.75 -43.07 -19.89
CA GLY A 59 -39.24 -43.01 -19.83
C GLY A 59 -40.11 -43.78 -18.80
N GLY A 60 -40.92 -43.01 -18.04
CA GLY A 60 -42.40 -43.13 -17.99
C GLY A 60 -43.11 -44.08 -16.99
N GLY A 61 -44.26 -43.62 -16.44
CA GLY A 61 -45.25 -44.39 -15.66
C GLY A 61 -45.08 -44.31 -14.12
N VAL A 62 -45.94 -43.81 -13.23
CA VAL A 62 -47.42 -43.63 -13.07
C VAL A 62 -48.04 -44.64 -12.08
N GLU A 63 -48.89 -44.12 -11.16
CA GLU A 63 -49.82 -44.79 -10.22
C GLU A 63 -49.25 -45.64 -9.05
N SER A 64 -49.95 -45.88 -7.92
CA SER A 64 -50.89 -45.06 -7.09
C SER A 64 -51.36 -45.86 -5.85
N GLY A 65 -51.71 -45.18 -4.74
CA GLY A 65 -52.53 -45.72 -3.63
C GLY A 65 -51.78 -46.53 -2.54
N THR A 66 -52.25 -46.61 -1.29
CA THR A 66 -53.40 -45.93 -0.63
C THR A 66 -53.28 -46.04 0.92
N GLU A 67 -53.87 -45.08 1.65
CA GLU A 67 -54.46 -45.23 3.03
C GLU A 67 -53.54 -45.57 4.25
N GLU A 68 -53.77 -45.15 5.52
CA GLU A 68 -54.89 -44.45 6.23
C GLU A 68 -54.41 -43.31 7.19
N GLU A 69 -55.35 -42.61 7.86
CA GLU A 69 -55.16 -41.41 8.70
C GLU A 69 -55.28 -41.58 10.25
N HIS A 70 -54.42 -40.86 10.99
CA HIS A 70 -54.71 -40.06 12.22
C HIS A 70 -55.22 -40.71 13.55
N PRO A 71 -55.29 -39.96 14.69
CA PRO A 71 -54.65 -38.68 15.09
C PRO A 71 -53.91 -38.70 16.46
N GLY A 72 -53.05 -37.70 16.74
CA GLY A 72 -52.36 -37.57 18.05
C GLY A 72 -51.89 -36.16 18.45
N ARG A 73 -52.82 -35.34 18.94
CA ARG A 73 -52.67 -34.00 19.61
C ARG A 73 -51.54 -33.05 19.15
N CYS A 74 -51.97 -31.92 18.59
CA CYS A 74 -51.15 -30.84 18.05
C CYS A 74 -51.09 -29.62 18.98
N CYS A 75 -49.92 -29.31 19.54
CA CYS A 75 -49.60 -27.99 20.11
C CYS A 75 -48.71 -27.19 19.13
N LYS A 76 -49.31 -26.67 18.04
CA LYS A 76 -48.62 -25.77 17.09
C LYS A 76 -48.37 -24.42 17.74
N VAL A 77 -47.23 -24.28 18.42
CA VAL A 77 -46.66 -22.97 18.79
C VAL A 77 -46.44 -22.19 17.50
N LYS A 78 -47.24 -21.13 17.29
CA LYS A 78 -47.06 -20.22 16.15
C LYS A 78 -45.76 -19.46 16.35
N THR A 79 -44.69 -19.89 15.69
CA THR A 79 -43.43 -19.14 15.64
C THR A 79 -43.71 -17.74 15.10
N PRO A 80 -43.47 -16.67 15.88
CA PRO A 80 -43.90 -15.34 15.50
C PRO A 80 -43.12 -14.82 14.29
N TRP A 81 -43.75 -13.90 13.55
CA TRP A 81 -43.32 -13.35 12.26
C TRP A 81 -41.83 -13.02 12.15
N TRP A 82 -41.26 -12.45 13.21
CA TRP A 82 -39.88 -11.99 13.29
C TRP A 82 -38.87 -13.15 13.31
N ILE A 83 -39.21 -14.28 13.93
CA ILE A 83 -38.39 -15.50 13.86
C ILE A 83 -38.42 -16.06 12.44
N ARG A 84 -39.57 -16.05 11.74
CA ARG A 84 -39.64 -16.42 10.31
C ARG A 84 -38.87 -15.45 9.40
N ALA A 85 -38.83 -14.16 9.74
CA ALA A 85 -38.04 -13.16 9.02
C ALA A 85 -36.52 -13.36 9.23
N CYS A 86 -36.08 -13.63 10.46
CA CYS A 86 -34.69 -14.01 10.75
C CYS A 86 -34.30 -15.34 10.11
N VAL A 87 -35.21 -16.32 10.00
CA VAL A 87 -34.97 -17.58 9.27
C VAL A 87 -34.92 -17.37 7.74
N ARG A 88 -35.52 -16.30 7.20
CA ARG A 88 -35.31 -15.88 5.80
C ARG A 88 -33.95 -15.22 5.55
N PHE A 89 -33.29 -14.68 6.59
CA PHE A 89 -31.84 -14.47 6.57
C PHE A 89 -31.14 -15.83 6.72
N ARG A 90 -31.10 -16.59 5.62
CA ARG A 90 -30.43 -17.90 5.57
C ARG A 90 -28.92 -17.70 5.66
N PHE A 91 -28.40 -17.61 6.88
CA PHE A 91 -26.96 -17.53 7.16
C PHE A 91 -26.23 -18.60 6.34
N PRO A 92 -25.14 -18.24 5.63
CA PRO A 92 -24.44 -19.17 4.75
C PRO A 92 -23.95 -20.39 5.53
N ALA A 93 -24.00 -21.56 4.87
CA ALA A 93 -23.65 -22.84 5.47
C ALA A 93 -22.14 -22.96 5.74
N SER A 94 -21.34 -22.40 4.84
CA SER A 94 -19.89 -22.20 5.00
C SER A 94 -19.55 -20.73 4.72
N ILE A 95 -18.53 -20.23 5.41
CA ILE A 95 -18.04 -18.84 5.30
C ILE A 95 -16.62 -18.92 4.76
N ASP A 96 -16.40 -18.34 3.58
CA ASP A 96 -15.03 -18.10 3.08
C ASP A 96 -14.33 -17.08 3.99
N PRO A 97 -13.19 -17.42 4.63
CA PRO A 97 -12.40 -16.47 5.39
C PRO A 97 -11.90 -15.28 4.56
N PHE A 98 -11.61 -15.44 3.26
CA PHE A 98 -10.83 -14.48 2.48
C PHE A 98 -11.67 -13.37 1.83
N THR A 99 -12.75 -13.70 1.12
CA THR A 99 -13.52 -12.72 0.33
C THR A 99 -14.77 -12.17 1.05
N ASN A 100 -15.22 -12.82 2.13
CA ASN A 100 -16.55 -12.54 2.67
C ASN A 100 -16.58 -11.30 3.59
N LEU A 101 -17.04 -10.17 3.05
CA LEU A 101 -17.17 -8.90 3.77
C LEU A 101 -18.06 -9.00 5.04
N MET A 102 -19.07 -9.87 5.05
CA MET A 102 -19.92 -10.08 6.24
C MET A 102 -19.12 -10.67 7.41
N TYR A 103 -18.15 -11.56 7.12
CA TYR A 103 -17.26 -12.10 8.14
C TYR A 103 -16.30 -11.03 8.67
N VAL A 104 -15.77 -10.16 7.81
CA VAL A 104 -14.92 -9.03 8.23
C VAL A 104 -15.69 -8.06 9.13
N LEU A 105 -16.95 -7.75 8.80
CA LEU A 105 -17.84 -6.94 9.63
C LEU A 105 -18.19 -7.62 10.97
N TRP A 106 -18.35 -8.95 10.99
CA TRP A 106 -18.51 -9.69 12.24
C TRP A 106 -17.24 -9.63 13.11
N MET A 107 -16.07 -9.86 12.50
CA MET A 107 -14.78 -9.78 13.18
C MET A 107 -14.48 -8.37 13.69
N PHE A 108 -15.00 -7.32 13.06
CA PHE A 108 -14.98 -5.96 13.61
C PHE A 108 -15.76 -5.85 14.92
N LEU A 109 -16.95 -6.46 15.02
CA LEU A 109 -17.74 -6.48 16.27
C LEU A 109 -17.04 -7.27 17.39
N VAL A 110 -16.45 -8.42 17.05
CA VAL A 110 -15.64 -9.21 18.01
C VAL A 110 -14.40 -8.43 18.47
N SER A 111 -13.74 -7.73 17.54
CA SER A 111 -12.60 -6.84 17.83
C SER A 111 -13.01 -5.65 18.70
N LEU A 112 -14.19 -5.06 18.49
CA LEU A 112 -14.73 -3.97 19.31
C LEU A 112 -15.03 -4.45 20.74
N ALA A 113 -15.63 -5.63 20.90
CA ALA A 113 -15.86 -6.26 22.20
C ALA A 113 -14.54 -6.58 22.94
N TRP A 114 -13.50 -7.00 22.21
CA TRP A 114 -12.17 -7.17 22.79
C TRP A 114 -11.55 -5.83 23.23
N ASN A 115 -11.64 -4.79 22.40
CA ASN A 115 -11.18 -3.44 22.77
C ASN A 115 -11.89 -2.88 24.00
N TRP A 116 -13.22 -3.10 24.15
CA TRP A 116 -13.94 -2.72 25.38
C TRP A 116 -13.30 -3.34 26.62
N ASN A 117 -13.07 -4.65 26.62
CA ASN A 117 -12.46 -5.34 27.77
C ASN A 117 -11.00 -4.87 27.99
N VAL A 118 -10.20 -4.71 26.93
CA VAL A 118 -8.80 -4.24 27.02
C VAL A 118 -8.68 -2.87 27.65
N TRP A 119 -9.48 -1.90 27.22
CA TRP A 119 -9.38 -0.51 27.69
C TRP A 119 -10.08 -0.29 29.04
N PHE A 120 -11.25 -0.89 29.29
CA PHE A 120 -12.02 -0.57 30.50
C PHE A 120 -11.70 -1.44 31.73
N ILE A 121 -11.07 -2.62 31.57
CA ILE A 121 -10.62 -3.40 32.74
C ILE A 121 -9.53 -2.66 33.54
N PRO A 122 -8.45 -2.11 32.94
CA PRO A 122 -7.46 -1.32 33.67
C PRO A 122 -8.04 -0.08 34.34
N VAL A 123 -8.95 0.64 33.66
CA VAL A 123 -9.63 1.82 34.24
C VAL A 123 -10.43 1.47 35.47
N ARG A 124 -11.27 0.44 35.41
CA ARG A 124 -12.13 0.02 36.53
C ARG A 124 -11.32 -0.59 37.67
N TRP A 125 -10.15 -1.16 37.38
CA TRP A 125 -9.23 -1.66 38.41
C TRP A 125 -8.52 -0.52 39.14
N ALA A 126 -8.02 0.49 38.43
CA ALA A 126 -7.25 1.58 39.03
C ALA A 126 -8.12 2.70 39.59
N PHE A 127 -9.10 3.20 38.84
CA PHE A 127 -9.87 4.41 39.20
C PHE A 127 -11.22 4.06 39.82
N PRO A 128 -11.67 4.77 40.87
CA PRO A 128 -12.96 4.54 41.54
C PRO A 128 -14.14 5.13 40.74
N TYR A 129 -14.27 4.78 39.46
CA TYR A 129 -15.36 5.21 38.57
C TYR A 129 -16.58 4.27 38.61
N GLN A 130 -16.52 3.15 39.33
CA GLN A 130 -17.70 2.30 39.55
C GLN A 130 -18.49 2.85 40.74
N THR A 131 -19.66 3.42 40.47
CA THR A 131 -20.61 3.89 41.51
C THR A 131 -21.86 3.00 41.52
N PRO A 132 -22.60 2.93 42.64
CA PRO A 132 -23.82 2.12 42.72
C PRO A 132 -24.85 2.44 41.61
N ASP A 133 -24.93 3.71 41.19
CA ASP A 133 -25.87 4.16 40.17
C ASP A 133 -25.47 3.76 38.74
N ASN A 134 -24.16 3.70 38.44
CA ASN A 134 -23.67 3.45 37.09
C ASN A 134 -23.37 1.96 36.81
N ILE A 135 -23.35 1.12 37.83
CA ILE A 135 -22.88 -0.26 37.76
C ILE A 135 -23.69 -1.13 36.77
N TYR A 136 -24.98 -0.85 36.63
CA TYR A 136 -25.88 -1.53 35.70
C TYR A 136 -25.48 -1.34 34.24
N TYR A 137 -25.00 -0.14 33.85
CA TYR A 137 -24.55 0.14 32.48
C TYR A 137 -23.23 -0.57 32.14
N TRP A 138 -22.32 -0.65 33.12
CA TRP A 138 -21.08 -1.43 32.98
C TRP A 138 -21.39 -2.91 32.77
N LEU A 139 -22.21 -3.50 33.63
CA LEU A 139 -22.60 -4.92 33.54
C LEU A 139 -23.39 -5.23 32.25
N LEU A 140 -24.30 -4.35 31.82
CA LEU A 140 -25.02 -4.50 30.56
C LEU A 140 -24.07 -4.59 29.36
N THR A 141 -23.05 -3.73 29.31
CA THR A 141 -22.09 -3.70 28.21
C THR A 141 -21.10 -4.87 28.28
N ASP A 142 -20.69 -5.27 29.49
CA ASP A 142 -19.87 -6.46 29.74
C ASP A 142 -20.57 -7.75 29.24
N TYR A 143 -21.85 -7.95 29.59
CA TYR A 143 -22.63 -9.09 29.12
C TYR A 143 -22.96 -9.04 27.62
N LEU A 144 -23.09 -7.84 27.02
CA LEU A 144 -23.20 -7.69 25.58
C LEU A 144 -21.92 -8.15 24.85
N CYS A 145 -20.73 -7.84 25.40
CA CYS A 145 -19.46 -8.33 24.88
C CYS A 145 -19.35 -9.86 25.00
N ASP A 146 -19.75 -10.43 26.14
CA ASP A 146 -19.73 -11.88 26.34
C ASP A 146 -20.74 -12.60 25.40
N LEU A 147 -21.89 -11.99 25.11
CA LEU A 147 -22.84 -12.48 24.08
C LEU A 147 -22.21 -12.50 22.67
N ILE A 148 -21.47 -11.45 22.28
CA ILE A 148 -20.76 -11.41 21.00
C ILE A 148 -19.74 -12.56 20.90
N TYR A 149 -18.99 -12.84 21.96
CA TYR A 149 -18.05 -13.97 22.01
C TYR A 149 -18.75 -15.32 21.93
N ILE A 150 -19.89 -15.50 22.61
CA ILE A 150 -20.69 -16.73 22.52
C ILE A 150 -21.18 -16.95 21.08
N LEU A 151 -21.69 -15.91 20.43
CA LEU A 151 -22.15 -15.97 19.04
C LEU A 151 -21.02 -16.29 18.06
N ASP A 152 -19.82 -15.74 18.28
CA ASP A 152 -18.65 -16.03 17.44
C ASP A 152 -18.29 -17.53 17.49
N ILE A 153 -18.17 -18.07 18.70
CA ILE A 153 -17.78 -19.48 18.95
C ILE A 153 -18.88 -20.47 18.52
N ALA A 154 -20.16 -20.10 18.68
CA ALA A 154 -21.28 -20.98 18.35
C ALA A 154 -21.70 -20.93 16.88
N VAL A 155 -21.59 -19.78 16.21
CA VAL A 155 -22.16 -19.56 14.87
C VAL A 155 -21.10 -19.37 13.79
N PHE A 156 -20.09 -18.53 14.02
CA PHE A 156 -19.16 -18.10 12.96
C PHE A 156 -17.94 -19.02 12.85
N GLN A 157 -17.19 -19.20 13.93
CA GLN A 157 -15.96 -20.01 13.92
C GLN A 157 -16.17 -21.47 13.45
N PRO A 158 -17.26 -22.18 13.79
CA PRO A 158 -17.52 -23.55 13.30
C PRO A 158 -17.89 -23.64 11.81
N ARG A 159 -18.19 -22.51 11.15
CA ARG A 159 -18.57 -22.43 9.72
C ARG A 159 -17.45 -21.92 8.82
N LEU A 160 -16.27 -21.64 9.37
CA LEU A 160 -15.15 -21.10 8.62
C LEU A 160 -14.54 -22.19 7.72
N GLN A 161 -14.48 -21.93 6.43
CA GLN A 161 -13.82 -22.81 5.47
C GLN A 161 -12.32 -22.89 5.77
N PHE A 162 -11.72 -24.05 5.49
CA PHE A 162 -10.29 -24.27 5.65
C PHE A 162 -9.74 -25.10 4.50
N VAL A 163 -8.45 -24.93 4.19
CA VAL A 163 -7.76 -25.68 3.13
C VAL A 163 -7.17 -26.96 3.71
N ARG A 164 -7.36 -28.10 3.04
CA ARG A 164 -6.70 -29.38 3.35
C ARG A 164 -6.30 -30.07 2.06
N GLY A 165 -4.99 -30.34 1.88
CA GLY A 165 -4.48 -31.00 0.67
C GLY A 165 -4.58 -30.18 -0.62
N GLY A 166 -4.93 -28.89 -0.53
CA GLY A 166 -5.24 -28.01 -1.67
C GLY A 166 -6.72 -27.68 -1.80
N ASP A 167 -7.61 -28.55 -1.31
CA ASP A 167 -9.06 -28.39 -1.42
C ASP A 167 -9.64 -27.48 -0.32
N ILE A 168 -10.63 -26.67 -0.69
CA ILE A 168 -11.40 -25.82 0.22
C ILE A 168 -12.56 -26.63 0.83
N VAL A 169 -12.37 -27.08 2.07
CA VAL A 169 -13.37 -27.92 2.75
C VAL A 169 -14.54 -27.08 3.24
N CYS A 170 -15.72 -27.32 2.65
CA CYS A 170 -16.97 -26.61 2.96
C CYS A 170 -17.96 -27.40 3.82
N ASP A 171 -17.70 -28.66 4.19
CA ASP A 171 -18.65 -29.42 5.00
C ASP A 171 -18.70 -28.94 6.46
N THR A 172 -19.91 -28.70 6.93
CA THR A 172 -20.24 -28.25 8.28
C THR A 172 -19.69 -29.13 9.40
N LYS A 173 -19.65 -30.47 9.22
CA LYS A 173 -19.13 -31.38 10.25
C LYS A 173 -17.61 -31.34 10.29
N GLU A 174 -16.97 -31.34 9.13
CA GLU A 174 -15.53 -31.16 8.94
C GLU A 174 -15.02 -29.84 9.53
N MET A 175 -15.62 -28.70 9.18
CA MET A 175 -15.24 -27.35 9.67
C MET A 175 -15.32 -27.28 11.19
N ARG A 176 -16.43 -27.75 11.80
CA ARG A 176 -16.58 -27.79 13.26
C ARG A 176 -15.53 -28.69 13.93
N LYS A 177 -15.27 -29.88 13.38
CA LYS A 177 -14.25 -30.82 13.90
C LYS A 177 -12.84 -30.25 13.78
N ASN A 178 -12.55 -29.46 12.74
CA ASN A 178 -11.29 -28.76 12.57
C ASN A 178 -11.11 -27.64 13.61
N TYR A 179 -12.13 -26.79 13.77
CA TYR A 179 -12.13 -25.71 14.77
C TYR A 179 -11.93 -26.25 16.20
N MET A 180 -12.69 -27.28 16.61
CA MET A 180 -12.59 -27.88 17.95
C MET A 180 -11.21 -28.49 18.26
N LYS A 181 -10.46 -28.93 17.25
CA LYS A 181 -9.07 -29.42 17.42
C LYS A 181 -8.04 -28.29 17.53
N THR A 182 -8.35 -27.10 17.03
CA THR A 182 -7.42 -25.99 16.92
C THR A 182 -7.18 -25.34 18.28
N LYS A 183 -5.93 -24.91 18.57
CA LYS A 183 -5.59 -24.22 19.83
C LYS A 183 -6.49 -22.99 20.10
N ARG A 184 -6.96 -22.33 19.02
CA ARG A 184 -7.94 -21.24 19.05
C ARG A 184 -9.17 -21.57 19.88
N PHE A 185 -9.81 -22.72 19.67
CA PHE A 185 -11.01 -23.12 20.43
C PHE A 185 -10.74 -23.22 21.94
N LYS A 186 -9.53 -23.63 22.35
CA LYS A 186 -9.15 -23.68 23.77
C LYS A 186 -9.05 -22.28 24.38
N PHE A 187 -8.43 -21.32 23.69
CA PHE A 187 -8.37 -19.92 24.14
C PHE A 187 -9.76 -19.27 24.13
N ASP A 188 -10.56 -19.55 23.11
CA ASP A 188 -11.93 -19.05 22.96
C ASP A 188 -12.82 -19.51 24.13
N VAL A 189 -12.81 -20.81 24.47
CA VAL A 189 -13.54 -21.35 25.63
C VAL A 189 -12.99 -20.81 26.95
N ALA A 190 -11.66 -20.72 27.10
CA ALA A 190 -11.02 -20.14 28.29
C ALA A 190 -11.40 -18.66 28.49
N SER A 191 -11.68 -17.91 27.41
CA SER A 191 -12.06 -16.50 27.51
C SER A 191 -13.45 -16.27 28.10
N LEU A 192 -14.33 -17.27 28.02
CA LEU A 192 -15.71 -17.25 28.51
C LEU A 192 -15.91 -17.97 29.86
N VAL A 193 -14.85 -18.30 30.59
CA VAL A 193 -14.99 -18.92 31.92
C VAL A 193 -15.77 -17.96 32.85
N PRO A 194 -16.89 -18.39 33.46
CA PRO A 194 -17.80 -17.51 34.20
C PRO A 194 -17.30 -17.23 35.63
N LEU A 195 -16.08 -16.67 35.75
CA LEU A 195 -15.50 -16.24 37.04
C LEU A 195 -16.33 -15.13 37.74
N GLU A 196 -17.27 -14.51 37.02
CA GLU A 196 -18.20 -13.52 37.57
C GLU A 196 -19.22 -14.12 38.55
N LEU A 197 -19.37 -15.46 38.57
CA LEU A 197 -20.11 -16.14 39.64
C LEU A 197 -19.50 -15.90 41.03
N PHE A 198 -18.23 -15.46 41.12
CA PHE A 198 -17.62 -15.05 42.39
C PHE A 198 -18.03 -13.63 42.85
N TYR A 199 -18.70 -12.82 42.02
CA TYR A 199 -19.20 -11.48 42.42
C TYR A 199 -20.12 -11.53 43.65
N PHE A 200 -20.87 -12.62 43.82
CA PHE A 200 -21.72 -12.84 45.02
C PHE A 200 -20.94 -12.95 46.34
N LYS A 201 -19.62 -13.22 46.30
CA LYS A 201 -18.76 -13.32 47.49
C LYS A 201 -17.73 -12.20 47.59
N THR A 202 -17.20 -11.73 46.47
CA THR A 202 -16.05 -10.79 46.47
C THR A 202 -16.43 -9.34 46.16
N GLY A 203 -17.69 -9.08 45.84
CA GLY A 203 -18.08 -7.86 45.14
C GLY A 203 -17.67 -7.87 43.65
N ILE A 204 -18.06 -6.82 42.93
CA ILE A 204 -17.84 -6.69 41.47
C ILE A 204 -16.39 -6.28 41.21
N ASN A 205 -15.52 -7.28 41.06
CA ASN A 205 -14.08 -7.09 40.82
C ASN A 205 -13.75 -7.16 39.32
N PRO A 206 -13.26 -6.07 38.69
CA PRO A 206 -12.93 -6.04 37.26
C PRO A 206 -11.87 -7.09 36.84
N LEU A 207 -10.95 -7.43 37.74
CA LEU A 207 -9.88 -8.40 37.50
C LEU A 207 -10.40 -9.81 37.16
N LEU A 208 -11.60 -10.18 37.62
CA LEU A 208 -12.22 -11.47 37.28
C LEU A 208 -12.61 -11.57 35.80
N ARG A 209 -12.68 -10.44 35.07
CA ARG A 209 -12.90 -10.41 33.61
C ARG A 209 -11.62 -10.52 32.78
N LEU A 210 -10.42 -10.57 33.38
CA LEU A 210 -9.15 -10.74 32.65
C LEU A 210 -9.10 -11.92 31.65
N PRO A 211 -9.78 -13.08 31.86
CA PRO A 211 -9.82 -14.14 30.83
C PRO A 211 -10.38 -13.68 29.47
N ARG A 212 -11.26 -12.67 29.42
CA ARG A 212 -11.82 -12.14 28.16
C ARG A 212 -10.76 -11.58 27.21
N LEU A 213 -9.56 -11.26 27.73
CA LEU A 213 -8.42 -10.80 26.95
C LEU A 213 -7.79 -11.93 26.11
N LEU A 214 -7.98 -13.21 26.46
CA LEU A 214 -7.49 -14.39 25.71
C LEU A 214 -8.05 -14.48 24.28
N LYS A 215 -9.11 -13.72 23.98
CA LYS A 215 -9.70 -13.59 22.63
C LYS A 215 -8.81 -12.78 21.65
N ILE A 216 -7.61 -12.34 22.07
CA ILE A 216 -6.62 -11.57 21.29
C ILE A 216 -6.33 -12.14 19.88
N ASN A 217 -6.39 -13.46 19.69
CA ASN A 217 -6.23 -14.07 18.37
C ASN A 217 -7.27 -13.57 17.34
N SER A 218 -8.49 -13.26 17.79
CA SER A 218 -9.56 -12.71 16.94
C SER A 218 -9.31 -11.24 16.61
N PHE A 219 -8.69 -10.48 17.53
CA PHE A 219 -8.24 -9.12 17.25
C PHE A 219 -7.14 -9.12 16.18
N PHE A 220 -6.10 -9.96 16.31
CA PHE A 220 -5.04 -10.05 15.30
C PHE A 220 -5.59 -10.47 13.93
N GLU A 221 -6.42 -11.52 13.84
CA GLU A 221 -7.05 -11.91 12.58
C GLU A 221 -7.87 -10.77 11.94
N PHE A 222 -8.63 -10.01 12.73
CA PHE A 222 -9.35 -8.84 12.22
C PHE A 222 -8.40 -7.79 11.64
N ASN A 223 -7.29 -7.51 12.35
CA ASN A 223 -6.30 -6.53 11.91
C ASN A 223 -5.62 -6.99 10.60
N ASP A 224 -5.24 -8.26 10.49
CA ASP A 224 -4.60 -8.81 9.29
C ASP A 224 -5.54 -8.78 8.08
N ARG A 225 -6.82 -9.12 8.27
CA ARG A 225 -7.85 -9.04 7.22
C ARG A 225 -8.14 -7.61 6.79
N LEU A 226 -8.26 -6.67 7.75
CA LEU A 226 -8.46 -5.26 7.43
C LEU A 226 -7.24 -4.68 6.70
N GLU A 227 -6.02 -5.07 7.07
CA GLU A 227 -4.80 -4.68 6.36
C GLU A 227 -4.78 -5.19 4.92
N ALA A 228 -5.22 -6.43 4.66
CA ALA A 228 -5.29 -7.01 3.32
C ALA A 228 -6.35 -6.37 2.40
N ILE A 229 -7.43 -5.82 2.97
CA ILE A 229 -8.53 -5.19 2.23
C ILE A 229 -8.24 -3.71 1.92
N LEU A 230 -7.44 -3.03 2.74
CA LEU A 230 -7.15 -1.61 2.58
C LEU A 230 -6.10 -1.36 1.50
N THR A 231 -6.51 -0.63 0.45
CA THR A 231 -5.65 -0.16 -0.65
C THR A 231 -4.40 0.61 -0.19
N LYS A 232 -4.41 1.15 1.03
CA LYS A 232 -3.28 1.83 1.67
C LYS A 232 -2.97 1.20 3.04
N ALA A 233 -2.67 -0.09 3.05
CA ALA A 233 -2.29 -0.87 4.24
C ALA A 233 -1.30 -0.15 5.18
N TYR A 234 -0.33 0.59 4.64
CA TYR A 234 0.65 1.35 5.43
C TYR A 234 0.01 2.41 6.37
N ILE A 235 -1.12 3.01 5.99
CA ILE A 235 -1.84 3.96 6.86
C ILE A 235 -2.45 3.23 8.06
N TYR A 236 -3.02 2.04 7.82
CA TYR A 236 -3.57 1.22 8.88
C TYR A 236 -2.50 0.72 9.85
N ARG A 237 -1.30 0.40 9.36
CA ARG A 237 -0.14 0.09 10.21
C ARG A 237 0.17 1.23 11.19
N VAL A 238 0.19 2.50 10.74
CA VAL A 238 0.36 3.67 11.62
C VAL A 238 -0.71 3.72 12.70
N ILE A 239 -1.99 3.59 12.30
CA ILE A 239 -3.12 3.69 13.22
C ILE A 239 -3.01 2.60 14.29
N ARG A 240 -2.81 1.34 13.86
CA ARG A 240 -2.66 0.18 14.74
C ARG A 240 -1.54 0.37 15.76
N THR A 241 -0.35 0.79 15.33
CA THR A 241 0.78 0.94 16.26
C THR A 241 0.66 2.19 17.15
N THR A 242 0.04 3.27 16.65
CA THR A 242 -0.33 4.44 17.45
C THR A 242 -1.33 4.05 18.53
N THR A 243 -2.34 3.21 18.22
CA THR A 243 -3.28 2.68 19.22
C THR A 243 -2.57 1.84 20.28
N TYR A 244 -1.56 1.03 19.92
CA TYR A 244 -0.75 0.31 20.91
C TYR A 244 0.02 1.26 21.83
N LEU A 245 0.60 2.33 21.30
CA LEU A 245 1.30 3.35 22.10
C LEU A 245 0.34 4.09 23.06
N LEU A 246 -0.84 4.48 22.56
CA LEU A 246 -1.89 5.10 23.37
C LEU A 246 -2.39 4.15 24.47
N TYR A 247 -2.47 2.84 24.19
CA TYR A 247 -2.80 1.84 25.20
C TYR A 247 -1.68 1.67 26.25
N CYS A 248 -0.41 1.71 25.86
CA CYS A 248 0.71 1.72 26.82
C CYS A 248 0.66 2.95 27.74
N LEU A 249 0.38 4.14 27.19
CA LEU A 249 0.17 5.38 27.95
C LEU A 249 -1.00 5.27 28.92
N HIS A 250 -2.12 4.72 28.44
CA HIS A 250 -3.32 4.49 29.22
C HIS A 250 -3.07 3.53 30.39
N PHE A 251 -2.41 2.40 30.14
CA PHE A 251 -2.05 1.43 31.17
C PHE A 251 -1.06 2.03 32.18
N ASN A 252 -0.09 2.83 31.72
CA ASN A 252 0.83 3.56 32.58
C ASN A 252 0.12 4.57 33.49
N ALA A 253 -0.87 5.30 32.96
CA ALA A 253 -1.71 6.21 33.74
C ALA A 253 -2.52 5.48 34.82
N CYS A 254 -3.05 4.29 34.52
CA CYS A 254 -3.74 3.44 35.48
C CYS A 254 -2.77 2.95 36.58
N LEU A 255 -1.57 2.48 36.21
CA LEU A 255 -0.54 2.05 37.17
C LEU A 255 -0.05 3.20 38.05
N TYR A 256 0.11 4.40 37.50
CA TYR A 256 0.53 5.58 38.26
C TYR A 256 -0.54 6.02 39.27
N TYR A 257 -1.83 6.00 38.89
CA TYR A 257 -2.92 6.27 39.84
C TYR A 257 -3.02 5.18 40.91
N TRP A 258 -2.93 3.90 40.55
CA TRP A 258 -2.94 2.79 41.51
C TRP A 258 -1.76 2.87 42.49
N THR A 259 -0.56 3.22 42.01
CA THR A 259 0.63 3.44 42.86
C THR A 259 0.45 4.67 43.76
N SER A 260 -0.14 5.74 43.23
CA SER A 260 -0.49 6.95 43.98
C SER A 260 -1.46 6.67 45.12
N ASP A 261 -2.51 5.88 44.86
CA ASP A 261 -3.52 5.50 45.85
C ASP A 261 -2.95 4.56 46.92
N PHE A 262 -2.09 3.60 46.51
CA PHE A 262 -1.40 2.69 47.44
C PHE A 262 -0.43 3.40 48.39
N ILE A 263 0.27 4.44 47.93
CA ILE A 263 1.12 5.29 48.80
C ILE A 263 0.26 6.21 49.67
N GLY A 264 -0.80 6.79 49.08
CA GLY A 264 -1.73 7.72 49.70
C GLY A 264 -1.76 9.05 48.96
N LEU A 265 -2.94 9.43 48.44
CA LEU A 265 -3.12 10.59 47.57
C LEU A 265 -2.68 11.90 48.25
N GLY A 266 -1.88 12.69 47.53
CA GLY A 266 -1.38 14.00 47.98
C GLY A 266 -0.34 14.00 49.11
N LEU A 267 0.16 12.82 49.56
CA LEU A 267 1.17 12.76 50.62
C LEU A 267 2.56 13.25 50.19
N THR A 268 2.93 13.05 48.92
CA THR A 268 4.19 13.52 48.33
C THR A 268 3.91 14.39 47.12
N GLN A 269 4.89 15.20 46.70
CA GLN A 269 4.75 16.06 45.51
C GLN A 269 4.66 15.25 44.21
N TRP A 270 5.18 14.02 44.19
CA TRP A 270 5.15 13.12 43.03
C TRP A 270 3.80 12.41 42.85
N VAL A 271 3.13 12.08 43.95
CA VAL A 271 1.85 11.35 43.95
C VAL A 271 0.69 12.23 43.45
N TYR A 272 -0.32 11.62 42.82
CA TYR A 272 -1.55 12.34 42.43
C TYR A 272 -2.22 13.03 43.62
N ASN A 273 -2.44 14.34 43.53
CA ASN A 273 -2.90 15.18 44.63
C ASN A 273 -4.42 15.14 44.92
N GLY A 274 -5.18 14.23 44.29
CA GLY A 274 -6.62 14.09 44.50
C GLY A 274 -7.52 15.06 43.72
N GLU A 275 -7.01 16.23 43.30
CA GLU A 275 -7.84 17.30 42.74
C GLU A 275 -8.16 17.16 41.24
N GLY A 276 -9.40 17.49 40.86
CA GLY A 276 -9.82 17.56 39.46
C GLY A 276 -10.04 16.17 38.83
N ASN A 277 -9.82 16.05 37.52
CA ASN A 277 -9.99 14.79 36.81
C ASN A 277 -8.74 13.91 36.94
N SER A 278 -8.85 12.86 37.75
CA SER A 278 -7.78 11.91 38.05
C SER A 278 -7.20 11.25 36.80
N TYR A 279 -8.03 10.72 35.90
CA TYR A 279 -7.56 10.09 34.66
C TYR A 279 -6.76 11.06 33.79
N ILE A 280 -7.25 12.29 33.57
CA ILE A 280 -6.57 13.27 32.72
C ILE A 280 -5.22 13.68 33.32
N ARG A 281 -5.14 13.93 34.63
CA ARG A 281 -3.88 14.29 35.30
C ARG A 281 -2.88 13.13 35.30
N CYS A 282 -3.32 11.90 35.54
CA CYS A 282 -2.48 10.70 35.48
C CYS A 282 -2.03 10.37 34.05
N TYR A 283 -2.87 10.60 33.06
CA TYR A 283 -2.52 10.44 31.64
C TYR A 283 -1.53 11.51 31.18
N TYR A 284 -1.65 12.75 31.66
CA TYR A 284 -0.67 13.82 31.42
C TYR A 284 0.71 13.49 32.02
N PHE A 285 0.75 12.91 33.23
CA PHE A 285 1.97 12.38 33.84
C PHE A 285 2.60 11.24 33.00
N ALA A 286 1.80 10.27 32.59
CA ALA A 286 2.23 9.15 31.76
C ALA A 286 2.80 9.62 30.41
N VAL A 287 2.12 10.57 29.76
CA VAL A 287 2.61 11.23 28.53
C VAL A 287 3.96 11.89 28.79
N LYS A 288 4.05 12.82 29.75
CA LYS A 288 5.31 13.51 30.08
C LYS A 288 6.48 12.55 30.29
N THR A 289 6.25 11.44 31.00
CA THR A 289 7.27 10.43 31.24
C THR A 289 7.69 9.71 29.95
N LEU A 290 6.72 9.26 29.13
CA LEU A 290 6.99 8.58 27.86
C LEU A 290 7.82 9.43 26.89
N ILE A 291 7.44 10.70 26.69
CA ILE A 291 8.14 11.61 25.77
C ILE A 291 9.28 12.38 26.44
N THR A 292 9.65 12.00 27.67
CA THR A 292 10.77 12.58 28.45
C THR A 292 10.71 14.11 28.59
N ILE A 293 9.50 14.69 28.64
CA ILE A 293 9.33 16.12 28.94
C ILE A 293 9.52 16.31 30.45
N GLY A 294 10.59 17.02 30.81
CA GLY A 294 10.92 17.38 32.19
C GLY A 294 9.89 18.30 32.87
N GLY A 295 10.14 18.62 34.13
CA GLY A 295 9.14 19.29 34.97
C GLY A 295 7.99 18.36 35.37
N LEU A 296 8.35 17.11 35.69
CA LEU A 296 7.61 16.28 36.63
C LEU A 296 8.14 16.56 38.04
N PRO A 297 7.34 16.42 39.11
CA PRO A 297 7.84 16.52 40.47
C PRO A 297 8.85 15.40 40.76
N ASP A 298 9.85 15.68 41.60
CA ASP A 298 10.88 14.70 41.93
C ASP A 298 10.32 13.57 42.83
N PRO A 299 10.60 12.29 42.52
CA PRO A 299 10.21 11.18 43.39
C PRO A 299 11.03 11.21 44.69
N THR A 300 10.34 11.09 45.81
CA THR A 300 10.87 11.23 47.18
C THR A 300 11.04 9.90 47.90
N THR A 301 10.16 8.92 47.65
CA THR A 301 10.23 7.60 48.29
C THR A 301 10.88 6.56 47.37
N LEU A 302 11.44 5.49 47.96
CA LEU A 302 12.09 4.43 47.19
C LEU A 302 11.15 3.77 46.16
N SER A 303 9.86 3.62 46.50
CA SER A 303 8.82 3.14 45.60
C SER A 303 8.57 4.07 44.40
N GLU A 304 8.53 5.38 44.64
CA GLU A 304 8.38 6.39 43.58
C GLU A 304 9.60 6.39 42.66
N ILE A 305 10.82 6.31 43.22
CA ILE A 305 12.08 6.27 42.46
C ILE A 305 12.14 5.01 41.58
N ILE A 306 11.80 3.84 42.11
CA ILE A 306 11.78 2.58 41.33
C ILE A 306 10.73 2.64 40.22
N PHE A 307 9.51 3.12 40.52
CA PHE A 307 8.45 3.29 39.52
C PHE A 307 8.91 4.25 38.41
N GLN A 308 9.43 5.41 38.78
CA GLN A 308 9.87 6.44 37.84
C GLN A 308 11.04 5.96 36.96
N LEU A 309 12.00 5.21 37.54
CA LEU A 309 13.12 4.60 36.82
C LEU A 309 12.63 3.59 35.77
N ILE A 310 11.72 2.68 36.16
CA ILE A 310 11.11 1.71 35.24
C ILE A 310 10.33 2.46 34.14
N ASN A 311 9.60 3.52 34.50
CA ASN A 311 8.80 4.29 33.55
C ASN A 311 9.67 5.04 32.53
N TYR A 312 10.79 5.64 32.95
CA TYR A 312 11.76 6.23 32.02
C TYR A 312 12.41 5.18 31.11
N PHE A 313 12.79 4.01 31.64
CA PHE A 313 13.37 2.93 30.84
C PHE A 313 12.40 2.46 29.75
N ILE A 314 11.16 2.10 30.13
CA ILE A 314 10.11 1.70 29.19
C ILE A 314 9.79 2.83 28.21
N GLY A 315 9.73 4.08 28.68
CA GLY A 315 9.43 5.27 27.88
C GLY A 315 10.40 5.45 26.71
N VAL A 316 11.70 5.37 26.97
CA VAL A 316 12.75 5.50 25.94
C VAL A 316 12.62 4.42 24.86
N PHE A 317 12.35 3.16 25.24
CA PHE A 317 12.11 2.09 24.25
C PHE A 317 10.84 2.32 23.44
N ALA A 318 9.72 2.65 24.10
CA ALA A 318 8.44 2.88 23.42
C ALA A 318 8.49 4.07 22.44
N PHE A 319 9.16 5.16 22.82
CA PHE A 319 9.40 6.31 21.95
C PHE A 319 10.31 5.97 20.75
N SER A 320 11.37 5.18 20.99
CA SER A 320 12.26 4.70 19.93
C SER A 320 11.55 3.81 18.91
N ILE A 321 10.68 2.90 19.37
CA ILE A 321 9.85 2.04 18.50
C ILE A 321 8.91 2.88 17.63
N MET A 322 8.26 3.91 18.20
CA MET A 322 7.39 4.81 17.45
C MET A 322 8.16 5.53 16.33
N ILE A 323 9.37 6.06 16.61
CA ILE A 323 10.20 6.70 15.58
C ILE A 323 10.58 5.73 14.46
N GLY A 324 10.96 4.50 14.81
CA GLY A 324 11.27 3.44 13.83
C GLY A 324 10.09 3.16 12.89
N GLN A 325 8.89 2.98 13.45
CA GLN A 325 7.68 2.71 12.67
C GLN A 325 7.28 3.90 11.77
N MET A 326 7.42 5.14 12.25
CA MET A 326 7.16 6.32 11.43
C MET A 326 8.11 6.40 10.23
N ARG A 327 9.38 6.03 10.40
CA ARG A 327 10.35 5.89 9.30
C ARG A 327 9.90 4.82 8.29
N ASP A 328 9.52 3.64 8.75
CA ASP A 328 9.12 2.53 7.87
C ASP A 328 7.86 2.87 7.06
N VAL A 329 6.90 3.55 7.69
CA VAL A 329 5.68 4.06 7.05
C VAL A 329 6.00 5.10 5.99
N VAL A 330 6.85 6.09 6.29
CA VAL A 330 7.27 7.11 5.32
C VAL A 330 8.01 6.43 4.16
N GLY A 331 8.91 5.48 4.45
CA GLY A 331 9.61 4.69 3.45
C GLY A 331 8.66 3.95 2.51
N ALA A 332 7.66 3.24 3.05
CA ALA A 332 6.65 2.54 2.26
C ALA A 332 5.76 3.51 1.45
N ALA A 333 5.32 4.62 2.05
CA ALA A 333 4.46 5.61 1.41
C ALA A 333 5.15 6.34 0.25
N THR A 334 6.47 6.51 0.31
CA THR A 334 7.25 7.17 -0.75
C THR A 334 8.06 6.20 -1.62
N ALA A 335 7.93 4.88 -1.46
CA ALA A 335 8.79 3.88 -2.09
C ALA A 335 8.92 4.06 -3.62
N SER A 336 7.81 4.10 -4.34
CA SER A 336 7.78 4.25 -5.80
C SER A 336 8.36 5.61 -6.26
N GLN A 337 8.12 6.68 -5.49
CA GLN A 337 8.66 8.01 -5.81
C GLN A 337 10.18 8.08 -5.55
N THR A 338 10.66 7.40 -4.52
CA THR A 338 12.10 7.27 -4.22
C THR A 338 12.80 6.41 -5.26
N TYR A 339 12.18 5.31 -5.72
CA TYR A 339 12.69 4.51 -6.84
C TYR A 339 12.81 5.36 -8.12
N TYR A 340 11.73 6.04 -8.51
CA TYR A 340 11.73 6.97 -9.65
C TYR A 340 12.87 8.00 -9.59
N ARG A 341 13.02 8.68 -8.45
CA ARG A 341 14.09 9.67 -8.23
C ARG A 341 15.47 9.03 -8.33
N SER A 342 15.68 7.88 -7.68
CA SER A 342 16.94 7.14 -7.72
C SER A 342 17.36 6.75 -9.14
N CYS A 343 16.42 6.25 -9.95
CA CYS A 343 16.66 5.94 -11.38
C CYS A 343 17.00 7.20 -12.18
N MET A 344 16.21 8.27 -12.03
CA MET A 344 16.44 9.54 -12.72
C MET A 344 17.81 10.15 -12.36
N ASP A 345 18.14 10.22 -11.06
CA ASP A 345 19.39 10.78 -10.56
C ASP A 345 20.60 9.94 -10.98
N SER A 346 20.46 8.60 -11.02
CA SER A 346 21.50 7.70 -11.54
C SER A 346 21.77 7.93 -13.03
N THR A 347 20.72 8.10 -13.84
CA THR A 347 20.85 8.40 -15.27
C THR A 347 21.43 9.81 -15.50
N ILE A 348 21.03 10.81 -14.71
CA ILE A 348 21.63 12.16 -14.76
C ILE A 348 23.11 12.12 -14.38
N LYS A 349 23.47 11.38 -13.32
CA LYS A 349 24.86 11.18 -12.89
C LYS A 349 25.70 10.55 -14.00
N TYR A 350 25.20 9.49 -14.65
CA TYR A 350 25.82 8.87 -15.82
C TYR A 350 26.04 9.91 -16.93
N MET A 351 25.00 10.63 -17.36
CA MET A 351 25.12 11.63 -18.42
C MET A 351 26.10 12.76 -18.08
N SER A 352 26.18 13.16 -16.81
CA SER A 352 27.12 14.18 -16.33
C SER A 352 28.57 13.66 -16.33
N SER A 353 28.81 12.42 -15.90
CA SER A 353 30.14 11.80 -15.94
C SER A 353 30.70 11.70 -17.35
N TYR A 354 29.86 11.36 -18.34
CA TYR A 354 30.23 11.30 -19.76
C TYR A 354 30.14 12.65 -20.49
N ARG A 355 29.91 13.77 -19.77
CA ARG A 355 29.82 15.14 -20.32
C ARG A 355 28.81 15.30 -21.48
N ILE A 356 27.71 14.57 -21.43
CA ILE A 356 26.65 14.61 -22.46
C ILE A 356 26.01 16.02 -22.51
N PRO A 357 25.72 16.59 -23.70
CA PRO A 357 25.13 17.93 -23.84
C PRO A 357 23.83 18.14 -23.05
N ARG A 358 23.63 19.36 -22.54
CA ARG A 358 22.47 19.72 -21.69
C ARG A 358 21.13 19.47 -22.38
N ASP A 359 21.04 19.60 -23.69
CA ASP A 359 19.80 19.39 -24.44
C ASP A 359 19.35 17.91 -24.40
N VAL A 360 20.30 16.98 -24.51
CA VAL A 360 20.04 15.54 -24.35
C VAL A 360 19.66 15.22 -22.90
N GLN A 361 20.36 15.81 -21.92
CA GLN A 361 20.01 15.63 -20.51
C GLN A 361 18.60 16.14 -20.19
N ASN A 362 18.22 17.29 -20.75
CA ASN A 362 16.90 17.87 -20.56
C ASN A 362 15.82 17.04 -21.25
N ARG A 363 16.07 16.51 -22.46
CA ARG A 363 15.17 15.56 -23.14
C ARG A 363 14.93 14.31 -22.29
N VAL A 364 15.98 13.70 -21.74
CA VAL A 364 15.87 12.53 -20.84
C VAL A 364 15.09 12.87 -19.56
N LYS A 365 15.33 14.02 -18.94
CA LYS A 365 14.55 14.49 -17.77
C LYS A 365 13.07 14.69 -18.11
N THR A 366 12.76 15.25 -19.28
CA THR A 366 11.37 15.42 -19.75
C THR A 366 10.68 14.07 -19.95
N TRP A 367 11.39 13.07 -20.50
CA TRP A 367 10.89 11.71 -20.61
C TRP A 367 10.59 11.09 -19.24
N TYR A 368 11.53 11.13 -18.29
CA TYR A 368 11.30 10.62 -16.92
C TYR A 368 10.08 11.29 -16.26
N ASN A 369 10.01 12.63 -16.30
CA ASN A 369 8.92 13.38 -15.68
C ASN A 369 7.55 13.06 -16.31
N TYR A 370 7.46 12.97 -17.64
CA TYR A 370 6.19 12.67 -18.31
C TYR A 370 5.78 11.20 -18.14
N THR A 371 6.72 10.26 -18.21
CA THR A 371 6.49 8.82 -17.96
C THR A 371 5.94 8.62 -16.54
N TRP A 372 6.55 9.24 -15.54
CA TRP A 372 6.06 9.22 -14.16
C TRP A 372 4.67 9.85 -14.00
N GLN A 373 4.42 11.01 -14.63
CA GLN A 373 3.11 11.70 -14.55
C GLN A 373 1.98 10.95 -15.29
N SER A 374 2.30 10.19 -16.34
CA SER A 374 1.31 9.50 -17.18
C SER A 374 1.05 8.04 -16.79
N GLN A 375 2.06 7.34 -16.25
CA GLN A 375 1.97 5.92 -15.88
C GLN A 375 2.10 5.65 -14.39
N GLY A 376 2.71 6.55 -13.60
CA GLY A 376 2.96 6.32 -12.16
C GLY A 376 4.01 5.24 -11.84
N MET A 377 4.69 4.72 -12.85
CA MET A 377 5.76 3.72 -12.79
C MET A 377 6.72 3.90 -13.97
N LEU A 378 7.90 3.28 -13.91
CA LEU A 378 8.90 3.34 -14.98
C LEU A 378 8.90 2.11 -15.89
N ASP A 379 8.63 0.93 -15.33
CA ASP A 379 8.43 -0.30 -16.08
C ASP A 379 7.22 -1.07 -15.53
N GLU A 380 6.31 -1.45 -16.43
CA GLU A 380 5.13 -2.27 -16.16
C GLU A 380 5.48 -3.77 -16.25
N GLN A 381 6.53 -4.14 -17.01
CA GLN A 381 6.93 -5.52 -17.24
C GLN A 381 7.62 -6.12 -16.01
N GLU A 382 8.50 -5.37 -15.33
CA GLU A 382 9.12 -5.74 -14.05
C GLU A 382 8.07 -6.18 -12.99
N LEU A 383 6.92 -5.52 -12.95
CA LEU A 383 5.80 -5.87 -12.07
C LEU A 383 5.06 -7.13 -12.53
N LEU A 384 4.69 -7.21 -13.81
CA LEU A 384 3.86 -8.30 -14.34
C LEU A 384 4.60 -9.64 -14.47
N ASN A 385 5.92 -9.63 -14.61
CA ASN A 385 6.73 -10.85 -14.75
C ASN A 385 6.81 -11.70 -13.46
N GLN A 386 6.35 -11.17 -12.32
CA GLN A 386 6.24 -11.93 -11.07
C GLN A 386 4.98 -12.79 -10.99
N LEU A 387 4.02 -12.61 -11.91
CA LEU A 387 2.73 -13.29 -11.92
C LEU A 387 2.74 -14.52 -12.84
N PRO A 388 2.06 -15.62 -12.48
CA PRO A 388 1.82 -16.74 -13.40
C PRO A 388 1.10 -16.30 -14.68
N ASP A 389 1.42 -16.93 -15.81
CA ASP A 389 0.95 -16.54 -17.14
C ASP A 389 -0.57 -16.33 -17.27
N LYS A 390 -1.35 -17.16 -16.56
CA LYS A 390 -2.82 -17.03 -16.53
C LYS A 390 -3.26 -15.71 -15.92
N MET A 391 -2.74 -15.36 -14.74
CA MET A 391 -3.07 -14.10 -14.06
C MET A 391 -2.56 -12.89 -14.84
N ARG A 392 -1.36 -13.00 -15.43
CA ARG A 392 -0.79 -11.97 -16.30
C ARG A 392 -1.67 -11.72 -17.54
N LEU A 393 -2.20 -12.79 -18.15
CA LEU A 393 -3.16 -12.68 -19.25
C LEU A 393 -4.47 -12.02 -18.82
N ASP A 394 -5.06 -12.45 -17.70
CA ASP A 394 -6.34 -11.91 -17.23
C ASP A 394 -6.25 -10.38 -17.02
N ILE A 395 -5.16 -9.89 -16.40
CA ILE A 395 -4.86 -8.45 -16.27
C ILE A 395 -4.68 -7.79 -17.64
N ALA A 396 -3.91 -8.39 -18.55
CA ALA A 396 -3.65 -7.82 -19.87
C ALA A 396 -4.94 -7.69 -20.72
N ILE A 397 -5.88 -8.63 -20.57
CA ILE A 397 -7.21 -8.57 -21.20
C ILE A 397 -7.97 -7.36 -20.65
N ASP A 398 -8.15 -7.27 -19.33
CA ASP A 398 -8.98 -6.22 -18.71
C ASP A 398 -8.44 -4.81 -18.99
N VAL A 399 -7.11 -4.62 -19.01
CA VAL A 399 -6.49 -3.31 -19.27
C VAL A 399 -6.48 -2.95 -20.75
N ASN A 400 -6.15 -3.89 -21.66
CA ASN A 400 -5.75 -3.55 -23.03
C ASN A 400 -6.69 -4.08 -24.14
N TYR A 401 -7.52 -5.10 -23.88
CA TYR A 401 -8.38 -5.71 -24.91
C TYR A 401 -9.34 -4.71 -25.54
N SER A 402 -9.88 -3.77 -24.76
CA SER A 402 -10.85 -2.76 -25.22
C SER A 402 -10.27 -1.75 -26.22
N ILE A 403 -8.94 -1.60 -26.28
CA ILE A 403 -8.21 -0.76 -27.23
C ILE A 403 -7.88 -1.59 -28.48
N VAL A 404 -7.28 -2.76 -28.28
CA VAL A 404 -6.75 -3.61 -29.36
C VAL A 404 -7.87 -4.23 -30.22
N SER A 405 -8.99 -4.64 -29.61
CA SER A 405 -10.13 -5.23 -30.34
C SER A 405 -10.83 -4.25 -31.29
N LYS A 406 -10.73 -2.92 -31.04
CA LYS A 406 -11.33 -1.88 -31.90
C LYS A 406 -10.51 -1.58 -33.14
N VAL A 407 -9.21 -1.92 -33.14
CA VAL A 407 -8.27 -1.66 -34.24
C VAL A 407 -8.76 -2.33 -35.53
N PRO A 408 -8.97 -1.58 -36.64
CA PRO A 408 -9.49 -2.13 -37.89
C PRO A 408 -8.71 -3.32 -38.46
N LEU A 409 -7.39 -3.36 -38.25
CA LEU A 409 -6.52 -4.47 -38.66
C LEU A 409 -6.93 -5.81 -38.01
N PHE A 410 -7.24 -5.81 -36.71
CA PHE A 410 -7.54 -7.02 -35.93
C PHE A 410 -9.03 -7.41 -35.91
N GLN A 411 -9.93 -6.54 -36.36
CA GLN A 411 -11.37 -6.88 -36.46
C GLN A 411 -11.60 -8.17 -37.25
N GLY A 412 -12.42 -9.09 -36.73
CA GLY A 412 -12.70 -10.38 -37.36
C GLY A 412 -11.58 -11.42 -37.29
N CYS A 413 -10.43 -11.11 -36.66
CA CYS A 413 -9.51 -12.16 -36.22
C CYS A 413 -10.09 -12.91 -35.01
N ASP A 414 -9.61 -14.13 -34.77
CA ASP A 414 -9.97 -14.89 -33.57
C ASP A 414 -9.61 -14.11 -32.28
N ARG A 415 -10.53 -14.15 -31.31
CA ARG A 415 -10.34 -13.52 -30.00
C ARG A 415 -9.17 -14.14 -29.24
N GLN A 416 -8.94 -15.45 -29.37
CA GLN A 416 -7.85 -16.11 -28.66
C GLN A 416 -6.47 -15.65 -29.19
N MET A 417 -6.34 -15.41 -30.51
CA MET A 417 -5.16 -14.78 -31.09
C MET A 417 -4.89 -13.39 -30.49
N ILE A 418 -5.93 -12.58 -30.27
CA ILE A 418 -5.79 -11.27 -29.63
C ILE A 418 -5.32 -11.44 -28.18
N PHE A 419 -5.88 -12.37 -27.43
CA PHE A 419 -5.45 -12.67 -26.06
C PHE A 419 -3.97 -13.07 -25.96
N ASP A 420 -3.49 -13.94 -26.85
CA ASP A 420 -2.07 -14.31 -26.88
C ASP A 420 -1.18 -13.12 -27.29
N MET A 421 -1.63 -12.29 -28.23
CA MET A 421 -0.93 -11.07 -28.64
C MET A 421 -0.82 -10.04 -27.51
N LEU A 422 -1.84 -9.90 -26.64
CA LEU A 422 -1.81 -8.98 -25.51
C LEU A 422 -0.67 -9.29 -24.51
N LYS A 423 -0.22 -10.55 -24.40
CA LYS A 423 0.91 -10.96 -23.55
C LYS A 423 2.25 -10.39 -24.02
N SER A 424 2.40 -10.17 -25.33
CA SER A 424 3.65 -9.70 -25.97
C SER A 424 3.71 -8.19 -26.20
N LEU A 425 2.65 -7.42 -25.86
CA LEU A 425 2.65 -5.98 -26.04
C LEU A 425 3.54 -5.28 -25.01
N ARG A 426 4.44 -4.40 -25.49
CA ARG A 426 5.26 -3.52 -24.63
C ARG A 426 4.78 -2.09 -24.73
N SER A 427 4.48 -1.42 -23.60
CA SER A 427 4.07 -0.01 -23.59
C SER A 427 5.30 0.91 -23.56
N VAL A 428 5.44 1.81 -24.55
CA VAL A 428 6.56 2.75 -24.66
C VAL A 428 6.06 4.17 -24.90
N VAL A 429 6.75 5.14 -24.32
CA VAL A 429 6.43 6.57 -24.37
C VAL A 429 7.45 7.32 -25.22
N TYR A 430 6.97 8.05 -26.23
CA TYR A 430 7.77 8.91 -27.12
C TYR A 430 7.50 10.39 -26.84
N LEU A 431 8.53 11.24 -26.99
CA LEU A 431 8.43 12.69 -26.81
C LEU A 431 8.00 13.42 -28.10
N PRO A 432 7.44 14.64 -27.98
CA PRO A 432 7.18 15.49 -29.16
C PRO A 432 8.43 15.67 -30.03
N GLY A 433 8.30 15.42 -31.32
CA GLY A 433 9.40 15.48 -32.30
C GLY A 433 10.25 14.21 -32.41
N ASP A 434 10.02 13.18 -31.59
CA ASP A 434 10.74 11.91 -31.71
C ASP A 434 10.32 11.15 -32.97
N TYR A 435 11.30 10.71 -33.76
CA TYR A 435 11.08 9.76 -34.85
C TYR A 435 10.85 8.35 -34.28
N VAL A 436 9.64 7.84 -34.43
CA VAL A 436 9.29 6.45 -34.08
C VAL A 436 9.77 5.48 -35.17
N CYS A 437 9.76 5.92 -36.42
CA CYS A 437 10.27 5.17 -37.58
C CYS A 437 10.89 6.14 -38.58
N LYS A 438 12.02 5.76 -39.21
CA LYS A 438 12.52 6.47 -40.39
C LYS A 438 12.41 5.61 -41.65
N LYS A 439 12.09 6.24 -42.77
CA LYS A 439 12.03 5.61 -44.09
C LYS A 439 13.36 4.91 -44.39
N GLY A 440 13.28 3.65 -44.84
CA GLY A 440 14.44 2.82 -45.17
C GLY A 440 15.03 2.01 -44.01
N GLU A 441 14.71 2.31 -42.75
CA GLU A 441 15.12 1.48 -41.60
C GLU A 441 14.46 0.09 -41.65
N VAL A 442 15.05 -0.91 -40.99
CA VAL A 442 14.49 -2.28 -40.95
C VAL A 442 13.34 -2.33 -39.94
N GLY A 443 12.11 -2.54 -40.42
CA GLY A 443 10.92 -2.64 -39.60
C GLY A 443 10.79 -4.00 -38.92
N ARG A 444 11.17 -4.07 -37.64
CA ARG A 444 11.10 -5.27 -36.80
C ARG A 444 9.83 -5.39 -35.95
N GLU A 445 9.07 -4.31 -35.86
CA GLU A 445 7.98 -4.12 -34.87
C GLU A 445 6.81 -3.35 -35.51
N MET A 446 5.60 -3.42 -34.92
CA MET A 446 4.48 -2.52 -35.23
C MET A 446 4.04 -1.77 -33.98
N TYR A 447 3.36 -0.66 -34.20
CA TYR A 447 2.91 0.23 -33.15
C TYR A 447 1.40 0.38 -33.18
N ILE A 448 0.76 0.21 -32.03
CA ILE A 448 -0.66 0.52 -31.79
C ILE A 448 -0.70 1.78 -30.92
N ILE A 449 -1.41 2.81 -31.35
CA ILE A 449 -1.47 4.08 -30.59
C ILE A 449 -2.43 3.92 -29.41
N LYS A 450 -1.89 3.87 -28.18
CA LYS A 450 -2.68 3.83 -26.92
C LYS A 450 -3.24 5.21 -26.60
N ALA A 451 -2.39 6.25 -26.65
CA ALA A 451 -2.75 7.64 -26.42
C ALA A 451 -1.81 8.60 -27.17
N GLY A 452 -2.30 9.82 -27.43
CA GLY A 452 -1.58 10.80 -28.25
C GLY A 452 -1.81 10.63 -29.75
N GLU A 453 -0.93 11.25 -30.54
CA GLU A 453 -0.99 11.25 -32.00
C GLU A 453 0.40 11.33 -32.63
N VAL A 454 0.54 10.69 -33.79
CA VAL A 454 1.78 10.66 -34.58
C VAL A 454 1.49 11.13 -36.01
N GLN A 455 2.47 11.74 -36.65
CA GLN A 455 2.38 12.25 -38.01
C GLN A 455 3.28 11.44 -38.93
N VAL A 456 2.71 10.96 -40.03
CA VAL A 456 3.47 10.35 -41.13
C VAL A 456 3.96 11.48 -42.03
N VAL A 457 5.27 11.62 -42.16
CA VAL A 457 5.89 12.74 -42.89
C VAL A 457 6.80 12.27 -44.03
N GLY A 458 7.02 13.17 -44.98
CA GLY A 458 8.01 13.00 -46.04
C GLY A 458 8.12 14.23 -46.93
N GLY A 459 8.02 14.03 -48.24
CA GLY A 459 8.37 15.05 -49.23
C GLY A 459 9.90 15.27 -49.34
N PRO A 460 10.36 16.16 -50.24
CA PRO A 460 11.78 16.46 -50.42
C PRO A 460 12.45 16.96 -49.14
N ASP A 461 11.75 17.80 -48.37
CA ASP A 461 12.26 18.44 -47.16
C ASP A 461 12.03 17.62 -45.88
N GLY A 462 11.42 16.44 -45.98
CA GLY A 462 11.07 15.57 -44.85
C GLY A 462 10.00 16.12 -43.88
N LYS A 463 9.41 17.29 -44.18
CA LYS A 463 8.48 18.02 -43.30
C LYS A 463 7.01 18.01 -43.75
N THR A 464 6.68 17.48 -44.93
CA THR A 464 5.28 17.47 -45.39
C THR A 464 4.52 16.37 -44.67
N VAL A 465 3.51 16.75 -43.87
CA VAL A 465 2.63 15.80 -43.17
C VAL A 465 1.63 15.21 -44.16
N PHE A 466 1.65 13.90 -44.35
CA PHE A 466 0.68 13.18 -45.19
C PHE A 466 -0.58 12.80 -44.42
N VAL A 467 -0.44 12.31 -43.19
CA VAL A 467 -1.55 11.90 -42.34
C VAL A 467 -1.17 11.98 -40.85
N THR A 468 -2.12 12.39 -40.02
CA THR A 468 -2.03 12.34 -38.56
C THR A 468 -2.83 11.14 -38.04
N LEU A 469 -2.15 10.17 -37.43
CA LEU A 469 -2.75 8.98 -36.83
C LEU A 469 -3.03 9.24 -35.35
N ARG A 470 -4.22 8.87 -34.88
CA ARG A 470 -4.70 9.06 -33.50
C ARG A 470 -4.85 7.73 -32.76
N ALA A 471 -5.07 7.78 -31.45
CA ALA A 471 -5.34 6.60 -30.62
C ALA A 471 -6.33 5.61 -31.27
N GLY A 472 -6.03 4.31 -31.17
CA GLY A 472 -6.75 3.22 -31.86
C GLY A 472 -6.28 2.95 -33.30
N SER A 473 -5.40 3.78 -33.87
CA SER A 473 -4.74 3.50 -35.16
C SER A 473 -3.52 2.59 -34.98
N VAL A 474 -3.12 1.92 -36.06
CA VAL A 474 -1.89 1.13 -36.16
C VAL A 474 -0.99 1.69 -37.25
N PHE A 475 0.32 1.55 -37.08
CA PHE A 475 1.31 1.78 -38.14
C PHE A 475 2.50 0.83 -38.03
N GLY A 476 3.21 0.66 -39.16
CA GLY A 476 4.38 -0.21 -39.29
C GLY A 476 4.06 -1.67 -39.66
N GLU A 477 2.78 -2.02 -39.75
CA GLU A 477 2.24 -3.34 -40.10
C GLU A 477 2.68 -3.83 -41.49
N ILE A 478 2.92 -2.90 -42.43
CA ILE A 478 3.38 -3.22 -43.80
C ILE A 478 4.70 -4.01 -43.78
N SER A 479 5.67 -3.58 -42.97
CA SER A 479 6.99 -4.25 -42.88
C SER A 479 6.93 -5.62 -42.19
N LEU A 480 5.89 -5.89 -41.40
CA LEU A 480 5.64 -7.20 -40.77
C LEU A 480 4.99 -8.17 -41.74
N LEU A 481 3.92 -7.74 -42.40
CA LEU A 481 3.07 -8.57 -43.25
C LEU A 481 3.62 -8.73 -44.69
N ALA A 482 4.68 -8.02 -45.06
CA ALA A 482 5.36 -8.19 -46.34
C ALA A 482 5.96 -9.60 -46.52
N VAL A 483 5.39 -10.35 -47.46
CA VAL A 483 5.96 -11.58 -48.01
C VAL A 483 6.93 -11.19 -49.12
N GLY A 484 8.17 -11.67 -49.11
CA GLY A 484 9.14 -11.43 -50.20
C GLY A 484 10.15 -10.29 -49.98
N GLY A 485 10.64 -10.05 -48.76
CA GLY A 485 11.86 -9.24 -48.53
C GLY A 485 11.67 -7.75 -48.25
N GLY A 486 10.44 -7.22 -48.32
CA GLY A 486 10.09 -5.83 -48.01
C GLY A 486 10.17 -5.43 -46.52
N ASN A 487 11.24 -5.81 -45.81
CA ASN A 487 11.42 -5.55 -44.37
C ASN A 487 11.81 -4.09 -44.03
N ARG A 488 11.71 -3.13 -44.95
CA ARG A 488 12.06 -1.72 -44.69
C ARG A 488 10.81 -0.86 -44.41
N ARG A 489 10.97 0.19 -43.62
CA ARG A 489 9.93 1.21 -43.36
C ARG A 489 9.71 2.07 -44.61
N THR A 490 8.45 2.30 -44.97
CA THR A 490 8.05 3.02 -46.19
C THR A 490 8.02 4.54 -46.03
N ALA A 491 7.79 5.04 -44.82
CA ALA A 491 7.67 6.46 -44.50
C ALA A 491 8.35 6.82 -43.16
N ASN A 492 8.57 8.12 -42.92
CA ASN A 492 8.96 8.62 -41.61
C ASN A 492 7.69 8.78 -40.74
N VAL A 493 7.78 8.41 -39.46
CA VAL A 493 6.70 8.63 -38.48
C VAL A 493 7.27 9.36 -37.27
N ILE A 494 6.71 10.53 -36.95
CA ILE A 494 7.15 11.40 -35.87
C ILE A 494 6.02 11.57 -34.85
N ALA A 495 6.33 11.52 -33.56
CA ALA A 495 5.37 11.86 -32.52
C ALA A 495 5.09 13.38 -32.52
N HIS A 496 3.82 13.78 -32.68
CA HIS A 496 3.48 15.21 -32.74
C HIS A 496 3.41 15.82 -31.33
N GLY A 497 2.79 15.10 -30.40
CA GLY A 497 2.85 15.37 -28.96
C GLY A 497 3.57 14.23 -28.24
N PHE A 498 3.37 14.14 -26.93
CA PHE A 498 3.70 12.92 -26.20
C PHE A 498 2.79 11.78 -26.68
N ALA A 499 3.39 10.64 -27.03
CA ALA A 499 2.67 9.50 -27.61
C ALA A 499 2.98 8.21 -26.85
N ASN A 500 1.94 7.55 -26.37
CA ASN A 500 2.02 6.25 -25.70
C ASN A 500 1.64 5.18 -26.71
N LEU A 501 2.57 4.29 -27.02
CA LEU A 501 2.45 3.27 -28.07
C LEU A 501 2.60 1.87 -27.46
N PHE A 502 1.82 0.91 -27.92
CA PHE A 502 2.15 -0.50 -27.75
C PHE A 502 3.01 -0.98 -28.90
N ILE A 503 4.14 -1.59 -28.58
CA ILE A 503 5.05 -2.24 -29.51
C ILE A 503 4.71 -3.74 -29.55
N LEU A 504 4.64 -4.31 -30.75
CA LEU A 504 4.56 -5.76 -30.99
C LEU A 504 5.65 -6.20 -31.97
N ASP A 505 6.43 -7.20 -31.58
CA ASP A 505 7.57 -7.69 -32.36
C ASP A 505 7.17 -8.65 -33.48
N LYS A 506 7.98 -8.66 -34.55
CA LYS A 506 7.80 -9.57 -35.70
C LYS A 506 8.00 -11.03 -35.36
N LYS A 507 8.78 -11.36 -34.32
CA LYS A 507 8.99 -12.74 -33.88
C LYS A 507 7.72 -13.28 -33.23
N ASP A 508 7.35 -12.64 -32.12
CA ASP A 508 6.16 -12.89 -31.31
C ASP A 508 4.89 -12.98 -32.18
N LEU A 509 4.65 -11.99 -33.05
CA LEU A 509 3.49 -12.03 -33.96
C LEU A 509 3.54 -13.22 -34.92
N ASN A 510 4.70 -13.58 -35.48
CA ASN A 510 4.79 -14.74 -36.38
C ASN A 510 4.59 -16.05 -35.64
N GLU A 511 5.11 -16.19 -34.42
CA GLU A 511 4.93 -17.35 -33.55
C GLU A 511 3.44 -17.55 -33.22
N ILE A 512 2.75 -16.49 -32.77
CA ILE A 512 1.29 -16.52 -32.56
C ILE A 512 0.55 -16.89 -33.85
N LEU A 513 0.91 -16.30 -34.99
CA LEU A 513 0.29 -16.58 -36.30
C LEU A 513 0.65 -17.96 -36.90
N VAL A 514 1.43 -18.81 -36.24
CA VAL A 514 1.51 -20.24 -36.58
C VAL A 514 0.25 -20.96 -36.10
N HIS A 515 -0.25 -20.62 -34.91
CA HIS A 515 -1.41 -21.27 -34.28
C HIS A 515 -2.76 -20.81 -34.85
N TYR A 516 -2.83 -19.61 -35.43
CA TYR A 516 -4.07 -19.01 -35.95
C TYR A 516 -4.02 -18.76 -37.47
N PRO A 517 -4.03 -19.81 -38.32
CA PRO A 517 -3.84 -19.68 -39.77
C PRO A 517 -4.95 -18.90 -40.48
N GLU A 518 -6.20 -18.95 -40.02
CA GLU A 518 -7.29 -18.16 -40.60
C GLU A 518 -7.14 -16.66 -40.30
N SER A 519 -6.82 -16.30 -39.06
CA SER A 519 -6.46 -14.91 -38.70
C SER A 519 -5.26 -14.41 -39.50
N LYS A 520 -4.25 -15.27 -39.74
CA LYS A 520 -3.10 -14.96 -40.61
C LYS A 520 -3.51 -14.66 -42.06
N LYS A 521 -4.45 -15.42 -42.63
CA LYS A 521 -5.03 -15.14 -43.96
C LYS A 521 -5.78 -13.80 -43.96
N LEU A 522 -6.60 -13.53 -42.94
CA LEU A 522 -7.35 -12.29 -42.80
C LEU A 522 -6.43 -11.06 -42.69
N LEU A 523 -5.39 -11.11 -41.85
CA LEU A 523 -4.39 -10.04 -41.72
C LEU A 523 -3.64 -9.79 -43.04
N ARG A 524 -3.29 -10.84 -43.78
CA ARG A 524 -2.71 -10.72 -45.12
C ARG A 524 -3.66 -10.09 -46.13
N LYS A 525 -4.95 -10.46 -46.11
CA LYS A 525 -6.00 -9.90 -46.98
C LYS A 525 -6.34 -8.43 -46.63
N LYS A 526 -6.19 -8.05 -45.36
CA LYS A 526 -6.36 -6.68 -44.86
C LYS A 526 -5.15 -5.77 -45.07
N LYS A 527 -4.05 -6.29 -45.62
CA LYS A 527 -2.89 -5.48 -45.96
C LYS A 527 -3.34 -4.37 -46.94
N PRO A 528 -3.11 -3.08 -46.63
CA PRO A 528 -3.33 -2.04 -47.63
C PRO A 528 -2.34 -2.26 -48.78
N GLU A 529 -2.87 -2.53 -49.97
CA GLU A 529 -2.09 -2.40 -51.19
C GLU A 529 -1.73 -0.93 -51.36
N SER A 530 -0.47 -0.60 -51.03
CA SER A 530 0.12 0.67 -51.37
C SER A 530 0.15 0.77 -52.90
N LYS A 531 -0.85 1.45 -53.47
CA LYS A 531 -0.96 1.65 -54.91
C LYS A 531 0.28 2.37 -55.45
N GLU A 532 1.19 1.60 -56.04
CA GLU A 532 2.13 2.10 -57.03
C GLU A 532 1.38 2.32 -58.35
N GLU A 533 0.44 3.26 -58.35
CA GLU A 533 0.01 3.93 -59.58
C GLU A 533 0.32 5.41 -59.45
N ALA A 534 1.37 5.84 -60.16
CA ALA A 534 1.54 7.22 -60.54
C ALA A 534 0.43 7.59 -61.54
N LYS A 535 -0.74 7.99 -61.04
CA LYS A 535 -1.72 8.76 -61.79
C LYS A 535 -1.64 10.21 -61.33
N GLU A 536 -1.52 11.11 -62.30
CA GLU A 536 -1.56 12.54 -62.07
C GLU A 536 -2.83 12.92 -61.30
N PRO A 537 -2.76 13.86 -60.34
CA PRO A 537 -3.95 14.29 -59.61
C PRO A 537 -4.93 14.98 -60.58
N PRO A 538 -6.22 14.61 -60.59
CA PRO A 538 -7.23 15.38 -61.30
C PRO A 538 -7.23 16.83 -60.80
N GLN A 539 -7.19 17.79 -61.73
CA GLN A 539 -7.34 19.20 -61.38
C GLN A 539 -8.76 19.45 -60.85
N VAL A 540 -8.91 19.54 -59.53
CA VAL A 540 -10.11 20.06 -58.89
C VAL A 540 -9.89 21.56 -58.65
N PRO A 541 -10.81 22.45 -59.07
CA PRO A 541 -10.64 23.88 -58.88
C PRO A 541 -10.53 24.25 -57.40
N ALA A 542 -9.66 25.21 -57.09
CA ALA A 542 -9.32 25.57 -55.72
C ALA A 542 -10.56 26.02 -54.93
N ALA A 543 -10.86 25.29 -53.84
CA ALA A 543 -11.76 25.80 -52.81
C ALA A 543 -11.11 27.04 -52.15
N PRO A 544 -11.88 28.11 -51.85
CA PRO A 544 -11.32 29.35 -51.34
C PRO A 544 -10.69 29.14 -49.96
N VAL A 545 -9.49 29.69 -49.78
CA VAL A 545 -8.79 29.74 -48.50
C VAL A 545 -9.69 30.41 -47.46
N ARG A 546 -10.15 29.66 -46.45
CA ARG A 546 -10.82 30.26 -45.30
C ARG A 546 -9.80 31.07 -44.51
N ALA A 547 -10.10 32.35 -44.33
CA ALA A 547 -9.27 33.29 -43.59
C ALA A 547 -9.02 32.85 -42.14
N GLU A 548 -7.95 33.40 -41.57
CA GLU A 548 -7.43 33.07 -40.23
C GLU A 548 -8.50 33.12 -39.13
N THR A 549 -8.36 32.22 -38.15
CA THR A 549 -9.22 32.16 -36.97
C THR A 549 -9.23 33.51 -36.23
N PRO A 550 -10.39 34.11 -35.94
CA PRO A 550 -10.45 35.42 -35.31
C PRO A 550 -9.90 35.39 -33.88
N LYS A 551 -9.38 36.55 -33.44
CA LYS A 551 -8.62 36.76 -32.19
C LYS A 551 -9.37 36.39 -30.89
N LEU A 552 -10.66 36.04 -30.96
CA LEU A 552 -11.48 35.57 -29.85
C LEU A 552 -11.05 34.20 -29.28
N LEU A 553 -10.49 33.29 -30.08
CA LEU A 553 -10.08 31.96 -29.58
C LEU A 553 -8.79 32.00 -28.73
N LYS A 554 -7.88 32.94 -29.01
CA LYS A 554 -6.73 33.19 -28.11
C LYS A 554 -7.17 33.85 -26.79
N ALA A 555 -8.11 34.80 -26.86
CA ALA A 555 -8.70 35.39 -25.65
C ALA A 555 -9.49 34.38 -24.80
N ALA A 556 -10.17 33.41 -25.43
CA ALA A 556 -10.84 32.32 -24.74
C ALA A 556 -9.84 31.39 -24.00
N LEU A 557 -8.70 31.08 -24.62
CA LEU A 557 -7.62 30.30 -24.00
C LEU A 557 -6.95 31.02 -22.83
N GLU A 558 -6.68 32.32 -22.94
CA GLU A 558 -6.17 33.12 -21.79
C GLU A 558 -7.19 33.23 -20.65
N MET A 559 -8.50 33.23 -20.95
CA MET A 559 -9.53 33.22 -19.92
C MET A 559 -9.68 31.85 -19.25
N THR A 560 -9.49 30.72 -19.96
CA THR A 560 -9.45 29.40 -19.31
C THR A 560 -8.21 29.22 -18.42
N GLU A 561 -7.03 29.73 -18.81
CA GLU A 561 -5.87 29.73 -17.90
C GLU A 561 -6.13 30.53 -16.62
N ARG A 562 -6.76 31.71 -16.70
CA ARG A 562 -7.18 32.47 -15.50
C ARG A 562 -8.24 31.79 -14.64
N SER A 563 -9.02 30.86 -15.20
CA SER A 563 -10.03 30.08 -14.46
C SER A 563 -9.45 28.95 -13.60
N SER A 564 -8.14 28.66 -13.70
CA SER A 564 -7.45 27.61 -12.93
C SER A 564 -7.18 27.95 -11.44
N GLY A 565 -8.25 28.27 -10.72
CA GLY A 565 -8.51 27.81 -9.34
C GLY A 565 -7.62 28.24 -8.16
N LEU A 566 -6.39 28.74 -8.34
CA LEU A 566 -5.45 28.88 -7.20
C LEU A 566 -4.92 30.30 -6.94
N LYS A 567 -4.78 31.16 -7.97
CA LYS A 567 -4.30 32.55 -7.77
C LYS A 567 -5.39 33.52 -7.30
N GLY A 568 -6.66 33.29 -7.63
CA GLY A 568 -7.78 34.14 -7.22
C GLY A 568 -8.18 34.02 -5.74
N ALA A 569 -7.98 32.84 -5.14
CA ALA A 569 -8.31 32.59 -3.72
C ALA A 569 -7.40 33.39 -2.77
N LEU A 570 -6.10 33.46 -3.07
CA LEU A 570 -5.12 34.19 -2.25
C LEU A 570 -5.31 35.71 -2.30
N ALA A 571 -5.81 36.27 -3.42
CA ALA A 571 -6.17 37.68 -3.51
C ALA A 571 -7.36 38.03 -2.59
N LYS A 572 -8.42 37.21 -2.59
CA LYS A 572 -9.61 37.41 -1.75
C LYS A 572 -9.35 37.27 -0.24
N VAL A 573 -8.33 36.54 0.18
CA VAL A 573 -7.91 36.49 1.59
C VAL A 573 -7.12 37.75 1.97
N LYS A 574 -6.24 38.25 1.10
CA LYS A 574 -5.45 39.46 1.38
C LYS A 574 -6.29 40.74 1.40
N GLU A 575 -7.36 40.80 0.62
CA GLU A 575 -8.27 41.97 0.57
C GLU A 575 -9.21 42.06 1.79
N LYS A 576 -9.59 40.93 2.40
CA LYS A 576 -10.43 40.92 3.62
C LYS A 576 -9.69 41.35 4.88
N THR A 577 -8.37 41.21 4.94
CA THR A 577 -7.56 41.63 6.12
C THR A 577 -7.36 43.14 6.20
N ASN A 578 -7.44 43.87 5.07
CA ASN A 578 -7.14 45.31 5.00
C ASN A 578 -8.38 46.23 5.08
N LYS A 579 -9.54 45.75 5.54
CA LYS A 579 -10.80 46.52 5.53
C LYS A 579 -11.55 46.56 6.87
N SER A 580 -10.80 46.62 7.98
CA SER A 580 -11.36 46.77 9.34
C SER A 580 -10.54 47.77 10.19
N THR A 581 -10.59 49.04 9.77
CA THR A 581 -10.03 50.26 10.41
C THR A 581 -10.46 51.45 9.51
N ASN A 582 -10.82 52.66 9.98
CA ASN A 582 -11.13 53.15 11.33
C ASN A 582 -12.29 54.19 11.22
N PRO A 583 -12.83 54.78 12.33
CA PRO A 583 -14.19 55.34 12.32
C PRO A 583 -14.31 56.86 12.11
N ALA A 584 -15.56 57.32 11.89
CA ALA A 584 -16.08 58.65 12.24
C ALA A 584 -17.40 58.40 13.03
N MET A 585 -17.50 58.77 14.31
CA MET A 585 -17.85 60.10 14.85
C MET A 585 -19.26 60.58 14.48
N ASP A 586 -20.17 60.47 15.45
CA ASP A 586 -21.29 61.39 15.70
C ASP A 586 -21.60 61.37 17.22
N THR A 587 -22.04 62.50 17.78
CA THR A 587 -22.44 62.65 19.21
C THR A 587 -23.45 63.80 19.32
N PRO A 588 -24.47 63.71 20.20
CA PRO A 588 -24.39 64.36 21.53
C PRO A 588 -25.08 63.54 22.66
N SER A 589 -24.42 63.28 23.81
CA SER A 589 -24.50 64.06 25.08
C SER A 589 -25.61 63.57 26.05
N PRO A 590 -25.61 63.91 27.37
CA PRO A 590 -24.64 63.41 28.35
C PRO A 590 -25.23 62.97 29.72
N MET A 591 -24.52 62.09 30.44
CA MET A 591 -24.49 61.87 31.92
C MET A 591 -23.47 60.73 32.23
N SER A 592 -22.82 60.60 33.40
CA SER A 592 -22.70 61.50 34.57
C SER A 592 -21.39 61.24 35.38
N ALA A 593 -21.10 62.19 36.28
CA ALA A 593 -19.98 62.29 37.22
C ALA A 593 -19.71 61.11 38.20
N GLY A 594 -18.43 60.96 38.62
CA GLY A 594 -18.05 60.15 39.80
C GLY A 594 -16.55 59.79 39.90
N SER A 595 -15.74 60.61 40.58
CA SER A 595 -14.38 60.32 41.12
C SER A 595 -14.32 60.88 42.56
N PRO A 596 -13.31 60.66 43.46
CA PRO A 596 -11.88 60.32 43.30
C PRO A 596 -11.47 59.04 44.13
N THR A 597 -10.21 58.57 44.34
CA THR A 597 -8.96 59.21 44.83
C THR A 597 -7.65 58.41 44.54
N PHE A 598 -6.57 59.16 44.27
CA PHE A 598 -5.18 59.10 44.83
C PHE A 598 -4.62 57.79 45.46
N ARG A 599 -3.31 57.42 45.36
CA ARG A 599 -2.08 58.21 45.09
C ARG A 599 -0.84 57.36 44.66
N SER A 600 -0.13 57.81 43.62
CA SER A 600 1.34 57.80 43.38
C SER A 600 2.29 56.70 43.95
N ALA A 601 3.07 56.06 43.06
CA ALA A 601 4.54 56.18 43.00
C ALA A 601 5.11 55.69 41.64
N SER A 602 6.25 56.25 41.19
CA SER A 602 6.85 55.98 39.86
C SER A 602 8.37 56.13 39.85
N ARG A 603 9.10 55.34 39.01
CA ARG A 603 10.20 55.85 38.14
C ARG A 603 10.90 54.81 37.23
N CYS A 604 11.41 55.36 36.13
CA CYS A 604 12.11 54.73 35.00
C CYS A 604 13.56 54.32 35.31
N ARG A 605 14.13 53.42 34.47
CA ARG A 605 15.13 53.86 33.45
C ARG A 605 15.50 52.78 32.40
N TYR A 606 15.77 53.25 31.18
CA TYR A 606 16.48 52.57 30.09
C TYR A 606 17.54 53.55 29.55
N SER A 607 18.77 53.09 29.28
CA SER A 607 19.91 53.79 28.64
C SER A 607 21.10 52.82 28.58
N ALA A 608 22.07 52.80 27.66
CA ALA A 608 22.20 53.26 26.27
C ALA A 608 23.42 52.55 25.61
N MET A 609 23.51 52.60 24.27
CA MET A 609 24.69 52.26 23.44
C MET A 609 25.84 53.27 23.63
N PRO A 610 27.14 53.00 23.29
CA PRO A 610 27.62 53.16 21.89
C PRO A 610 28.90 52.43 21.38
N GLN A 611 28.92 52.24 20.05
CA GLN A 611 30.02 52.46 19.08
C GLN A 611 31.34 51.64 19.04
N SER A 612 31.73 51.36 17.79
CA SER A 612 33.02 50.83 17.29
C SER A 612 33.92 51.94 16.72
N PRO A 613 35.22 51.66 16.52
CA PRO A 613 35.89 52.09 15.28
C PRO A 613 36.68 50.96 14.58
N SER A 614 37.37 51.32 13.49
CA SER A 614 37.81 50.46 12.37
C SER A 614 39.33 50.59 12.05
N VAL A 615 39.78 49.85 11.01
CA VAL A 615 40.93 50.12 10.09
C VAL A 615 42.17 49.18 10.12
N CYS A 616 42.32 48.46 8.99
CA CYS A 616 43.49 48.10 8.15
C CYS A 616 44.87 47.56 8.65
N HIS A 617 45.25 46.45 7.99
CA HIS A 617 46.54 46.13 7.31
C HIS A 617 47.92 46.04 8.02
N SER A 618 48.67 45.06 7.50
CA SER A 618 50.10 45.04 7.12
C SER A 618 51.07 44.17 7.93
N ASP A 619 52.09 43.70 7.21
CA ASP A 619 52.98 42.58 7.51
C ASP A 619 54.26 42.97 8.30
N THR A 620 55.13 41.97 8.44
CA THR A 620 56.61 42.02 8.64
C THR A 620 57.24 41.95 10.04
N VAL A 621 57.75 40.74 10.32
CA VAL A 621 59.16 40.40 10.64
C VAL A 621 59.85 41.03 11.87
N THR A 622 60.26 40.14 12.78
CA THR A 622 61.55 40.22 13.50
C THR A 622 62.29 38.87 13.43
N LYS A 623 63.61 38.93 13.25
CA LYS A 623 64.57 37.81 13.19
C LYS A 623 64.93 37.30 14.62
N GLU A 624 65.04 35.99 14.89
CA GLU A 624 66.25 35.11 14.75
C GLU A 624 67.38 35.47 15.76
N PRO A 625 68.35 34.58 16.16
CA PRO A 625 68.70 33.27 15.59
C PRO A 625 69.15 32.15 16.59
N ILE A 626 69.79 31.10 16.02
CA ILE A 626 70.61 30.01 16.63
C ILE A 626 69.80 28.78 17.11
N GLY A 627 70.08 27.53 16.70
CA GLY A 627 71.05 27.04 15.70
C GLY A 627 71.29 25.52 15.86
N ASP A 628 71.30 24.77 14.76
CA ASP A 628 71.51 23.31 14.72
C ASP A 628 73.00 22.92 14.95
N ASP A 629 73.31 21.64 15.28
CA ASP A 629 73.93 20.72 14.30
C ASP A 629 74.10 19.23 14.75
N GLU A 630 74.23 18.34 13.75
CA GLU A 630 74.90 17.02 13.62
C GLU A 630 75.10 16.01 14.80
N GLY A 631 75.21 14.68 14.60
CA GLY A 631 75.13 13.86 13.38
C GLY A 631 76.09 12.63 13.36
N ASN A 632 75.58 11.39 13.25
CA ASN A 632 76.29 10.16 12.78
C ASN A 632 75.33 8.94 12.81
N GLY A 633 75.32 7.93 11.91
CA GLY A 633 75.98 7.73 10.62
C GLY A 633 76.00 6.24 10.18
N LYS A 634 76.05 5.98 8.85
CA LYS A 634 76.10 4.66 8.14
C LYS A 634 74.75 3.90 8.07
N ARG A 635 74.41 3.18 6.99
CA ARG A 635 75.23 2.45 5.99
C ARG A 635 74.62 2.48 4.56
N LYS A 636 75.48 2.28 3.55
CA LYS A 636 75.20 2.32 2.09
C LYS A 636 74.59 1.02 1.50
N GLU A 637 74.06 1.17 0.27
CA GLU A 637 74.06 0.19 -0.85
C GLU A 637 73.19 -1.08 -0.73
N LYS A 638 72.63 -1.69 -1.79
CA LYS A 638 72.42 -1.39 -3.24
C LYS A 638 71.45 -2.48 -3.77
N LYS A 639 70.74 -2.26 -4.89
CA LYS A 639 70.10 -3.25 -5.82
C LYS A 639 69.58 -4.58 -5.21
N SER A 640 68.31 -4.95 -5.39
CA SER A 640 67.58 -4.99 -6.67
C SER A 640 66.06 -5.03 -6.46
#